data_AF-A0A6G4A5E5-F1
#
_entry.id   AF-A0A6G4A5E5-F1
#
_cell.length_a   1.000
_cell.length_b   1.000
_cell.length_c   1.000
_cell.angle_alpha   90.00
_cell.angle_beta   90.00
_cell.angle_gamma   90.00
#
_symmetry.space_group_name_H-M   'P 1'
#
loop_
_entity.id
_entity.type
_entity.pdbx_description
1 polymer ?
#
loop_
_entity_poly.entity_id
_entity_poly.type
_entity_poly.pdbx_seq_one_letter_code
_entity_poly.pdbx_strand_id
1 'polypeptide(L)'
;MSESSSNIASRNLKNKTQDIQGGEKKVMKKSLSVVLSTAMALSMFSSVAFGKTSADFTDLKDLDAATKAKFDALISAGIFDGTSETTFGLKEEMNRAQFAKVAALITLIDVNKDLKTSSFSDVKSDDAANGYALPFIEALKTAGITDGYGANTYNPAGKVTKEQLATFLVRVLGKDADAKAKTGTDATVSDWAQGYVALALELKLLPAGTDGKFGGQSNATRDLLLTGAYEAKQQYVPVGKVSVTAAKATGVKKVTVSFNKPVDIEKAKVALKKGSVDVKTEAKFADDKKSVVLTLTEVKITDGDYSVALSGIDAASLGTATASFKGEAEVVKKIDFASASDTIAQTKKAQIKLSAKNQYDEPVSKSASSFTAVVSGFDSNLVKDTEGNLILKVDTLNAVGSTTTTSPGMTMIPVYVYENDTRISVQKTFKLGTVPFVSKLELGEPKYSNDKKALSSTGETVIFPMNQYDQYGNPVAYDDAKNSTTSNVNVMVAPYEEKVKTAESYSDFDNDGFGEIKLSLTGNVDKAGDYTVTVYSGSSTATGKFTVGSTKLATKIEFGDLTEDFSTGDTDKYIDLIAYDASGNKLSKDDIASNENAGKDDKGTDARIHLSGSNIDSLDAATPAISIVKSGQHKGRIKIARFSGPADSIAYLNAYIATANVNSNISKQIKIGKARYADSLYIVDKNKTKAVLGGKSDFKIEVRDQFGKAYDGKTAVIENGQSVTYRVYAELTNEANSAGVLSGISVVGQDSNESFLGSQLPGTSKVSSVYYYNTKGDFSNFNDGFTFKSSANVYGKGTLKVSLLKYVGGSDVGKEVATTTRDFTSIDPKIVDLTYALNKPTSLFAAIDSDLLAANQKDALTSSVARDIKVTAKDSSGDDVAISSDRVTSVSSSTYLAAVAKETNTNGGIGKVIGYKAGKADITVTYKDAKGNYKTTSFNVEVKADSPTADKFTGKEKYEKAGHLDLAWKYMDLKIVDQYGVEYNEAELNDYDKLLQVRYTVEAPEGTKVEINSQTGAIDWTKTTATSFTLKATTGNGKEVTTYVTNQ
;
A
#
# COMPACT_ATOMS: atom_id res chain seq x y z
N MET A 1 -15.70 34.96 67.94
CA MET A 1 -16.86 34.55 68.76
C MET A 1 -17.09 33.09 68.43
N SER A 2 -16.54 32.09 69.15
CA SER A 2 -16.90 31.65 70.53
C SER A 2 -18.43 31.50 70.63
N GLU A 3 -19.05 30.38 71.01
CA GLU A 3 -18.74 29.29 71.96
C GLU A 3 -19.76 28.14 71.74
N SER A 4 -19.38 26.85 71.82
CA SER A 4 -19.44 25.92 72.98
C SER A 4 -20.82 25.24 73.21
N SER A 5 -20.91 23.89 73.18
CA SER A 5 -20.93 22.94 74.34
C SER A 5 -22.37 22.38 74.54
N SER A 6 -22.72 21.19 75.05
CA SER A 6 -22.05 20.05 75.70
C SER A 6 -23.05 18.86 75.92
N ASN A 7 -22.52 17.64 76.17
CA ASN A 7 -22.94 16.61 77.15
C ASN A 7 -24.29 15.85 77.03
N ILE A 8 -24.52 14.66 77.64
CA ILE A 8 -23.83 13.39 77.96
C ILE A 8 -24.88 12.52 78.72
N ALA A 9 -24.76 11.18 78.63
CA ALA A 9 -25.20 10.14 79.59
C ALA A 9 -26.68 9.66 79.67
N SER A 10 -26.88 8.51 79.03
CA SER A 10 -27.38 7.20 79.51
C SER A 10 -27.82 6.93 80.97
N ARG A 11 -28.77 5.95 81.09
CA ARG A 11 -29.03 4.88 82.12
C ARG A 11 -30.38 5.03 82.85
N ASN A 12 -31.12 4.01 83.30
CA ASN A 12 -30.99 2.55 83.43
C ASN A 12 -32.36 1.95 83.80
N LEU A 13 -32.46 0.60 83.80
CA LEU A 13 -33.20 -0.33 84.71
C LEU A 13 -34.04 -1.35 83.91
N LYS A 14 -33.81 -2.67 83.86
CA LYS A 14 -33.40 -3.76 84.80
C LYS A 14 -34.56 -4.73 85.07
N ASN A 15 -34.23 -6.02 84.96
CA ASN A 15 -34.78 -7.23 85.61
C ASN A 15 -36.05 -7.86 84.97
N LYS A 16 -36.20 -9.19 84.84
CA LYS A 16 -35.62 -10.34 85.60
C LYS A 16 -35.92 -11.68 84.87
N THR A 17 -34.98 -12.65 84.96
CA THR A 17 -35.09 -14.15 85.12
C THR A 17 -36.01 -14.99 84.20
N GLN A 18 -35.80 -16.28 83.88
CA GLN A 18 -34.67 -17.24 83.78
C GLN A 18 -35.32 -18.57 83.25
N ASP A 19 -34.64 -19.27 82.33
CA ASP A 19 -34.73 -20.69 81.89
C ASP A 19 -36.06 -21.40 81.50
N ILE A 20 -36.06 -22.05 80.32
CA ILE A 20 -36.06 -23.53 80.12
C ILE A 20 -35.71 -23.85 78.65
N GLN A 21 -34.84 -24.84 78.47
CA GLN A 21 -34.33 -25.38 77.20
C GLN A 21 -35.40 -26.11 76.36
N GLY A 22 -35.25 -26.08 75.02
CA GLY A 22 -35.84 -27.11 74.15
C GLY A 22 -36.16 -26.70 72.71
N GLY A 23 -35.13 -26.65 71.83
CA GLY A 23 -35.29 -26.92 70.39
C GLY A 23 -35.74 -25.77 69.48
N GLU A 24 -34.85 -24.81 69.18
CA GLU A 24 -35.06 -23.90 68.05
C GLU A 24 -34.61 -24.52 66.72
N LYS A 25 -35.61 -24.80 65.89
CA LYS A 25 -35.51 -25.04 64.45
C LYS A 25 -34.89 -23.80 63.80
N LYS A 26 -33.60 -23.88 63.46
CA LYS A 26 -32.81 -22.81 62.84
C LYS A 26 -33.33 -22.50 61.43
N VAL A 27 -34.24 -21.54 61.32
CA VAL A 27 -34.62 -20.91 60.04
C VAL A 27 -33.66 -19.76 59.80
N MET A 28 -32.56 -19.99 59.07
CA MET A 28 -31.71 -18.88 58.61
C MET A 28 -32.35 -18.17 57.42
N LYS A 29 -32.65 -16.88 57.64
CA LYS A 29 -33.16 -15.92 56.67
C LYS A 29 -32.18 -15.75 55.50
N LYS A 30 -32.70 -15.84 54.28
CA LYS A 30 -32.00 -15.67 52.98
C LYS A 30 -31.56 -14.23 52.67
N SER A 31 -31.02 -13.49 53.65
CA SER A 31 -30.59 -12.10 53.46
C SER A 31 -29.17 -11.81 53.94
N LEU A 32 -28.36 -12.84 54.20
CA LEU A 32 -26.97 -12.68 54.63
C LEU A 32 -25.91 -13.03 53.56
N SER A 33 -26.29 -13.55 52.38
CA SER A 33 -25.34 -13.88 51.31
C SER A 33 -25.12 -12.77 50.27
N VAL A 34 -25.91 -11.69 50.31
CA VAL A 34 -25.85 -10.59 49.32
C VAL A 34 -24.88 -9.48 49.74
N VAL A 35 -24.47 -9.44 51.01
CA VAL A 35 -23.47 -8.47 51.50
C VAL A 35 -22.03 -9.03 51.45
N LEU A 36 -21.86 -10.36 51.41
CA LEU A 36 -20.55 -11.00 51.39
C LEU A 36 -19.90 -11.04 49.98
N SER A 37 -20.70 -10.98 48.91
CA SER A 37 -20.20 -10.97 47.52
C SER A 37 -19.74 -9.58 47.06
N THR A 38 -20.26 -8.50 47.65
CA THR A 38 -19.81 -7.12 47.36
C THR A 38 -18.52 -6.79 48.10
N ALA A 39 -18.23 -7.48 49.21
CA ALA A 39 -16.97 -7.36 49.93
C ALA A 39 -15.78 -7.96 49.16
N MET A 40 -15.96 -9.06 48.40
CA MET A 40 -14.86 -9.68 47.65
C MET A 40 -14.43 -8.91 46.38
N ALA A 41 -15.26 -7.98 45.89
CA ALA A 41 -14.92 -7.12 44.74
C ALA A 41 -14.44 -5.72 45.14
N LEU A 42 -14.67 -5.28 46.39
CA LEU A 42 -14.05 -4.08 46.97
C LEU A 42 -12.85 -4.40 47.89
N SER A 43 -12.60 -5.66 48.26
CA SER A 43 -11.47 -6.04 49.11
C SER A 43 -10.11 -6.01 48.41
N MET A 44 -10.03 -5.76 47.10
CA MET A 44 -8.76 -5.41 46.45
C MET A 44 -8.39 -3.92 46.59
N PHE A 45 -9.27 -3.12 47.20
CA PHE A 45 -8.92 -1.83 47.82
C PHE A 45 -9.10 -1.91 49.34
N SER A 46 -8.77 -3.06 49.94
CA SER A 46 -8.36 -3.13 51.34
C SER A 46 -7.35 -2.01 51.58
N SER A 47 -7.78 -0.98 52.30
CA SER A 47 -6.97 0.07 52.90
C SER A 47 -5.46 -0.11 52.67
N VAL A 48 -4.91 0.58 51.67
CA VAL A 48 -3.52 0.97 51.74
C VAL A 48 -3.42 1.92 52.92
N ALA A 49 -3.28 1.36 54.13
CA ALA A 49 -2.56 2.05 55.18
C ALA A 49 -1.28 2.56 54.50
N PHE A 50 -1.04 3.87 54.53
CA PHE A 50 0.08 4.53 53.87
C PHE A 50 1.35 3.67 54.02
N GLY A 51 1.67 2.89 52.99
CA GLY A 51 2.84 2.03 52.99
C GLY A 51 4.08 2.92 53.01
N LYS A 52 5.18 2.45 53.62
CA LYS A 52 6.45 3.16 53.54
C LYS A 52 6.79 3.43 52.08
N THR A 53 7.31 4.61 51.78
CA THR A 53 7.82 5.03 50.47
C THR A 53 9.32 5.29 50.56
N SER A 54 9.96 5.63 49.45
CA SER A 54 11.36 6.05 49.41
C SER A 54 11.65 7.26 50.32
N ALA A 55 10.64 8.09 50.63
CA ALA A 55 10.77 9.22 51.55
C ALA A 55 11.01 8.80 53.01
N ASP A 56 10.63 7.57 53.39
CA ASP A 56 10.79 7.05 54.75
C ASP A 56 12.22 6.51 55.01
N PHE A 57 13.08 6.47 53.99
CA PHE A 57 14.45 5.95 54.08
C PHE A 57 15.48 7.05 53.83
N THR A 58 16.29 7.30 54.85
CA THR A 58 17.30 8.38 54.85
C THR A 58 18.39 8.21 53.80
N ASP A 59 18.69 6.97 53.40
CA ASP A 59 19.70 6.61 52.40
C ASP A 59 19.19 6.68 50.94
N LEU A 60 17.90 6.97 50.73
CA LEU A 60 17.28 7.02 49.40
C LEU A 60 16.91 8.44 48.92
N LYS A 61 17.20 9.47 49.72
CA LYS A 61 16.84 10.87 49.43
C LYS A 61 17.36 11.36 48.06
N ASP A 62 18.58 10.96 47.70
CA ASP A 62 19.30 11.43 46.51
C ASP A 62 19.14 10.48 45.30
N LEU A 63 18.23 9.50 45.39
CA LEU A 63 17.98 8.54 44.31
C LEU A 63 17.23 9.21 43.14
N ASP A 64 17.53 8.78 41.91
CA ASP A 64 16.88 9.30 40.70
C ASP A 64 15.39 8.92 40.64
N ALA A 65 14.62 9.65 39.83
CA ALA A 65 13.17 9.47 39.75
C ALA A 65 12.75 8.07 39.27
N ALA A 66 13.52 7.44 38.39
CA ALA A 66 13.17 6.12 37.85
C ALA A 66 13.38 5.03 38.93
N THR A 67 14.51 5.07 39.64
CA THR A 67 14.78 4.10 40.72
C THR A 67 13.84 4.32 41.91
N LYS A 68 13.47 5.57 42.24
CA LYS A 68 12.43 5.87 43.24
C LYS A 68 11.08 5.25 42.88
N ALA A 69 10.64 5.39 41.64
CA ALA A 69 9.38 4.80 41.20
C ALA A 69 9.37 3.27 41.31
N LYS A 70 10.48 2.60 40.94
CA LYS A 70 10.63 1.14 41.11
C LYS A 70 10.58 0.75 42.58
N PHE A 71 11.30 1.48 43.43
CA PHE A 71 11.30 1.29 44.86
C PHE A 71 9.88 1.40 45.45
N ASP A 72 9.24 2.55 45.24
CA ASP A 72 7.91 2.87 45.79
C ASP A 72 6.87 1.83 45.37
N ALA A 73 6.93 1.36 44.12
CA ALA A 73 6.03 0.33 43.61
C ALA A 73 6.18 -1.02 44.32
N LEU A 74 7.40 -1.42 44.67
CA LEU A 74 7.64 -2.73 45.29
C LEU A 74 7.48 -2.70 46.81
N ILE A 75 7.85 -1.60 47.48
CA ILE A 75 7.64 -1.46 48.92
C ILE A 75 6.15 -1.27 49.26
N SER A 76 5.40 -0.52 48.44
CA SER A 76 3.94 -0.39 48.60
C SER A 76 3.22 -1.72 48.35
N ALA A 77 3.81 -2.58 47.52
CA ALA A 77 3.32 -3.95 47.31
C ALA A 77 3.76 -4.94 48.40
N GLY A 78 4.49 -4.48 49.43
CA GLY A 78 4.99 -5.33 50.53
C GLY A 78 6.05 -6.36 50.11
N ILE A 79 6.74 -6.14 48.98
CA ILE A 79 7.74 -7.09 48.44
C ILE A 79 9.11 -6.90 49.10
N PHE A 80 9.43 -5.69 49.52
CA PHE A 80 10.70 -5.34 50.16
C PHE A 80 10.49 -4.78 51.57
N ASP A 81 11.46 -5.06 52.44
CA ASP A 81 11.64 -4.40 53.73
C ASP A 81 13.00 -3.71 53.79
N GLY A 82 13.10 -2.66 54.61
CA GLY A 82 14.37 -2.02 54.95
C GLY A 82 15.27 -2.90 55.82
N THR A 83 16.56 -2.58 55.87
CA THR A 83 17.50 -3.20 56.81
C THR A 83 17.32 -2.63 58.23
N SER A 84 16.68 -1.46 58.35
CA SER A 84 16.14 -0.90 59.59
C SER A 84 14.86 -0.10 59.31
N GLU A 85 14.30 0.53 60.34
CA GLU A 85 13.12 1.40 60.22
C GLU A 85 13.33 2.58 59.26
N THR A 86 14.57 3.09 59.14
CA THR A 86 14.93 4.32 58.41
C THR A 86 16.03 4.13 57.36
N THR A 87 16.51 2.90 57.15
CA THR A 87 17.59 2.57 56.22
C THR A 87 17.22 1.36 55.35
N PHE A 88 17.39 1.49 54.04
CA PHE A 88 17.11 0.40 53.10
C PHE A 88 18.35 -0.42 52.72
N GLY A 89 19.51 0.22 52.61
CA GLY A 89 20.78 -0.42 52.27
C GLY A 89 20.91 -0.77 50.78
N LEU A 90 20.50 0.12 49.87
CA LEU A 90 20.46 -0.17 48.41
C LEU A 90 21.81 -0.66 47.85
N LYS A 91 22.93 -0.13 48.37
CA LYS A 91 24.29 -0.48 47.96
C LYS A 91 24.86 -1.71 48.69
N GLU A 92 24.15 -2.25 49.67
CA GLU A 92 24.61 -3.40 50.45
C GLU A 92 24.42 -4.71 49.67
N GLU A 93 25.33 -5.67 49.89
CA GLU A 93 25.20 -7.01 49.34
C GLU A 93 24.12 -7.81 50.07
N MET A 94 23.21 -8.42 49.31
CA MET A 94 22.13 -9.22 49.88
C MET A 94 22.59 -10.62 50.31
N ASN A 95 21.85 -11.23 51.23
CA ASN A 95 21.97 -12.66 51.50
C ASN A 95 20.88 -13.49 50.78
N ARG A 96 21.07 -14.81 50.74
CA ARG A 96 20.16 -15.76 50.05
C ARG A 96 18.78 -15.85 50.69
N ALA A 97 18.66 -15.55 51.99
CA ALA A 97 17.39 -15.48 52.71
C ALA A 97 16.52 -14.30 52.26
N GLN A 98 17.11 -13.10 52.16
CA GLN A 98 16.45 -11.90 51.65
C GLN A 98 15.99 -12.09 50.20
N PHE A 99 16.87 -12.67 49.37
CA PHE A 99 16.56 -13.00 48.00
C PHE A 99 15.34 -13.95 47.88
N ALA A 100 15.30 -15.03 48.68
CA ALA A 100 14.22 -16.02 48.65
C ALA A 100 12.85 -15.41 48.94
N LYS A 101 12.78 -14.52 49.95
CA LYS A 101 11.56 -13.81 50.30
C LYS A 101 11.06 -12.97 49.12
N VAL A 102 11.94 -12.15 48.53
CA VAL A 102 11.59 -11.29 47.40
C VAL A 102 11.10 -12.10 46.20
N ALA A 103 11.80 -13.18 45.83
CA ALA A 103 11.41 -14.05 44.72
C ALA A 103 10.04 -14.73 44.93
N ALA A 104 9.74 -15.18 46.15
CA ALA A 104 8.44 -15.77 46.48
C ALA A 104 7.30 -14.73 46.40
N LEU A 105 7.55 -13.49 46.84
CA LEU A 105 6.54 -12.44 46.83
C LEU A 105 6.27 -11.90 45.41
N ILE A 106 7.27 -11.85 44.53
CA ILE A 106 7.08 -11.45 43.13
C ILE A 106 6.25 -12.50 42.36
N THR A 107 6.44 -13.78 42.66
CA THR A 107 5.71 -14.88 42.00
C THR A 107 4.28 -15.06 42.51
N LEU A 108 3.90 -14.38 43.60
CA LEU A 108 2.64 -14.58 44.32
C LEU A 108 2.37 -16.06 44.60
N ILE A 109 3.43 -16.84 44.81
CA ILE A 109 3.30 -18.25 45.14
C ILE A 109 2.66 -18.40 46.52
N ASP A 110 1.87 -19.45 46.70
CA ASP A 110 1.29 -19.72 48.01
C ASP A 110 2.41 -20.10 49.00
N VAL A 111 2.51 -19.35 50.10
CA VAL A 111 3.55 -19.51 51.11
C VAL A 111 2.91 -19.97 52.41
N ASN A 112 3.16 -21.23 52.78
CA ASN A 112 2.72 -21.75 54.07
C ASN A 112 3.61 -21.22 55.20
N LYS A 113 3.17 -20.14 55.86
CA LYS A 113 3.92 -19.48 56.95
C LYS A 113 4.01 -20.30 58.24
N ASP A 114 3.25 -21.39 58.36
CA ASP A 114 3.23 -22.24 59.56
C ASP A 114 4.32 -23.31 59.57
N LEU A 115 5.10 -23.44 58.49
CA LEU A 115 6.23 -24.37 58.37
C LEU A 115 7.27 -24.16 59.49
N LYS A 116 7.65 -25.26 60.17
CA LYS A 116 8.65 -25.28 61.25
C LYS A 116 9.92 -26.06 60.93
N THR A 117 9.94 -26.83 59.85
CA THR A 117 11.09 -27.65 59.42
C THR A 117 11.33 -27.44 57.93
N SER A 118 12.60 -27.54 57.52
CA SER A 118 13.04 -27.35 56.14
C SER A 118 13.55 -28.66 55.55
N SER A 119 13.46 -28.79 54.22
CA SER A 119 14.13 -29.83 53.44
C SER A 119 15.65 -29.61 53.34
N PHE A 120 16.15 -28.42 53.69
CA PHE A 120 17.58 -28.10 53.78
C PHE A 120 18.06 -28.14 55.24
N SER A 121 19.17 -28.85 55.46
CA SER A 121 19.72 -29.13 56.80
C SER A 121 20.23 -27.91 57.57
N ASP A 122 20.60 -26.84 56.85
CA ASP A 122 21.15 -25.59 57.37
C ASP A 122 20.11 -24.46 57.47
N VAL A 123 18.84 -24.73 57.13
CA VAL A 123 17.73 -23.79 57.29
C VAL A 123 16.95 -24.16 58.55
N LYS A 124 17.08 -23.35 59.60
CA LYS A 124 16.44 -23.60 60.89
C LYS A 124 15.49 -22.48 61.27
N SER A 125 14.32 -22.81 61.79
CA SER A 125 13.32 -21.82 62.21
C SER A 125 13.76 -20.98 63.41
N ASP A 126 14.73 -21.46 64.20
CA ASP A 126 15.29 -20.81 65.39
C ASP A 126 16.56 -19.98 65.10
N ASP A 127 17.00 -19.88 63.83
CA ASP A 127 18.04 -18.93 63.43
C ASP A 127 17.48 -17.50 63.53
N ALA A 128 18.01 -16.72 64.49
CA ALA A 128 17.58 -15.36 64.77
C ALA A 128 17.77 -14.39 63.58
N ALA A 129 18.74 -14.64 62.70
CA ALA A 129 19.06 -13.75 61.59
C ALA A 129 18.34 -14.15 60.29
N ASN A 130 18.15 -15.45 60.03
CA ASN A 130 17.65 -15.94 58.72
C ASN A 130 16.47 -16.92 58.80
N GLY A 131 16.03 -17.33 59.98
CA GLY A 131 14.97 -18.33 60.16
C GLY A 131 13.62 -17.93 59.56
N TYR A 132 13.36 -16.62 59.42
CA TYR A 132 12.15 -16.08 58.78
C TYR A 132 12.00 -16.51 57.30
N ALA A 133 13.10 -16.85 56.64
CA ALA A 133 13.11 -17.17 55.21
C ALA A 133 12.65 -18.62 54.93
N LEU A 134 12.59 -19.48 55.95
CA LEU A 134 12.22 -20.90 55.83
C LEU A 134 10.96 -21.14 54.96
N PRO A 135 9.79 -20.54 55.24
CA PRO A 135 8.59 -20.82 54.45
C PRO A 135 8.71 -20.36 53.00
N PHE A 136 9.48 -19.30 52.72
CA PHE A 136 9.71 -18.80 51.36
C PHE A 136 10.67 -19.71 50.59
N ILE A 137 11.73 -20.20 51.24
CA ILE A 137 12.70 -21.13 50.66
C ILE A 137 12.01 -22.44 50.25
N GLU A 138 11.14 -22.99 51.10
CA GLU A 138 10.38 -24.21 50.79
C GLU A 138 9.36 -24.00 49.67
N ALA A 139 8.68 -22.83 49.64
CA ALA A 139 7.77 -22.49 48.54
C ALA A 139 8.52 -22.44 47.20
N LEU A 140 9.68 -21.79 47.15
CA LEU A 140 10.52 -21.74 45.94
C LEU A 140 11.05 -23.13 45.54
N LYS A 141 11.37 -24.01 46.50
CA LYS A 141 11.79 -25.38 46.21
C LYS A 141 10.65 -26.20 45.60
N THR A 142 9.45 -26.07 46.17
CA THR A 142 8.23 -26.72 45.67
C THR A 142 7.87 -26.25 44.26
N ALA A 143 8.11 -24.97 43.97
CA ALA A 143 7.93 -24.37 42.64
C ALA A 143 8.98 -24.80 41.60
N GLY A 144 10.04 -25.51 42.01
CA GLY A 144 11.19 -25.80 41.16
C GLY A 144 12.06 -24.59 40.81
N ILE A 145 11.94 -23.48 41.55
CA ILE A 145 12.71 -22.25 41.31
C ILE A 145 14.12 -22.37 41.92
N THR A 146 14.27 -23.04 43.07
CA THR A 146 15.58 -23.30 43.70
C THR A 146 15.81 -24.79 43.92
N ASP A 147 17.09 -25.20 43.82
CA ASP A 147 17.52 -26.54 44.23
C ASP A 147 18.37 -26.57 45.50
N GLY A 148 18.75 -25.40 46.04
CA GLY A 148 19.72 -25.28 47.12
C GLY A 148 21.02 -24.60 46.68
N TYR A 149 22.03 -24.65 47.54
CA TYR A 149 23.41 -24.22 47.28
C TYR A 149 24.36 -25.41 47.10
N GLY A 150 24.13 -26.49 47.84
CA GLY A 150 24.86 -27.76 47.75
C GLY A 150 24.00 -28.93 48.20
N ALA A 151 24.58 -30.13 48.33
CA ALA A 151 23.84 -31.32 48.75
C ALA A 151 23.14 -31.09 50.11
N ASN A 152 21.81 -31.01 50.09
CA ASN A 152 20.93 -30.75 51.25
C ASN A 152 21.23 -29.46 52.04
N THR A 153 21.82 -28.44 51.41
CA THR A 153 22.08 -27.13 52.04
C THR A 153 21.60 -25.98 51.15
N TYR A 154 21.13 -24.89 51.77
CA TYR A 154 20.66 -23.68 51.08
C TYR A 154 21.60 -22.48 51.26
N ASN A 155 22.38 -22.45 52.35
CA ASN A 155 23.25 -21.36 52.79
C ASN A 155 22.51 -20.01 52.95
N PRO A 156 21.55 -19.86 53.89
CA PRO A 156 20.72 -18.65 54.01
C PRO A 156 21.50 -17.35 54.24
N ALA A 157 22.57 -17.43 55.03
CA ALA A 157 23.44 -16.29 55.35
C ALA A 157 24.43 -15.94 54.22
N GLY A 158 24.64 -16.84 53.26
CA GLY A 158 25.56 -16.66 52.14
C GLY A 158 25.16 -15.50 51.23
N LYS A 159 26.16 -14.85 50.63
CA LYS A 159 25.96 -13.81 49.61
C LYS A 159 25.48 -14.42 48.30
N VAL A 160 24.73 -13.63 47.52
CA VAL A 160 24.23 -14.01 46.19
C VAL A 160 25.10 -13.37 45.13
N THR A 161 25.65 -14.15 44.19
CA THR A 161 26.39 -13.58 43.04
C THR A 161 25.42 -13.06 41.97
N LYS A 162 25.88 -12.16 41.10
CA LYS A 162 25.06 -11.61 40.01
C LYS A 162 24.56 -12.71 39.06
N GLU A 163 25.38 -13.71 38.76
CA GLU A 163 25.00 -14.84 37.93
C GLU A 163 23.96 -15.75 38.59
N GLN A 164 24.00 -15.89 39.92
CA GLN A 164 22.96 -16.58 40.68
C GLN A 164 21.65 -15.78 40.68
N LEU A 165 21.70 -14.46 40.88
CA LEU A 165 20.53 -13.59 40.78
C LEU A 165 19.87 -13.69 39.39
N ALA A 166 20.66 -13.62 38.31
CA ALA A 166 20.18 -13.78 36.94
C ALA A 166 19.47 -15.12 36.74
N THR A 167 20.11 -16.22 37.15
CA THR A 167 19.54 -17.58 37.08
C THR A 167 18.19 -17.65 37.75
N PHE A 168 18.09 -17.09 38.95
CA PHE A 168 16.88 -17.10 39.73
C PHE A 168 15.74 -16.29 39.11
N LEU A 169 16.02 -15.07 38.64
CA LEU A 169 15.00 -14.23 37.99
C LEU A 169 14.47 -14.90 36.72
N VAL A 170 15.33 -15.56 35.96
CA VAL A 170 14.94 -16.33 34.77
C VAL A 170 14.05 -17.53 35.13
N ARG A 171 14.37 -18.25 36.22
CA ARG A 171 13.54 -19.34 36.73
C ARG A 171 12.19 -18.86 37.28
N VAL A 172 12.17 -17.70 37.93
CA VAL A 172 10.93 -17.03 38.36
C VAL A 172 9.99 -16.78 37.17
N LEU A 173 10.53 -16.46 36.00
CA LEU A 173 9.74 -16.30 34.77
C LEU A 173 9.38 -17.63 34.08
N GLY A 174 9.74 -18.78 34.65
CA GLY A 174 9.51 -20.10 34.06
C GLY A 174 10.38 -20.40 32.83
N LYS A 175 11.48 -19.67 32.64
CA LYS A 175 12.33 -19.72 31.43
C LYS A 175 13.61 -20.54 31.60
N ASP A 176 13.58 -21.53 32.50
CA ASP A 176 14.73 -22.38 32.79
C ASP A 176 15.21 -23.17 31.56
N ALA A 177 14.28 -23.70 30.77
CA ALA A 177 14.60 -24.41 29.52
C ALA A 177 15.18 -23.48 28.45
N ASP A 178 14.58 -22.28 28.27
CA ASP A 178 15.04 -21.26 27.32
C ASP A 178 16.50 -20.84 27.62
N ALA A 179 16.82 -20.69 28.91
CA ALA A 179 18.16 -20.33 29.36
C ALA A 179 19.18 -21.43 29.11
N LYS A 180 18.83 -22.69 29.40
CA LYS A 180 19.68 -23.87 29.17
C LYS A 180 19.98 -24.11 27.68
N ALA A 181 19.09 -23.65 26.79
CA ALA A 181 19.29 -23.72 25.35
C ALA A 181 20.16 -22.58 24.78
N LYS A 182 20.52 -21.58 25.60
CA LYS A 182 21.34 -20.43 25.20
C LYS A 182 22.79 -20.59 25.66
N THR A 183 23.68 -19.98 24.89
CA THR A 183 25.10 -19.85 25.20
C THR A 183 25.46 -18.38 25.42
N GLY A 184 26.46 -18.12 26.27
CA GLY A 184 27.04 -16.80 26.51
C GLY A 184 28.54 -16.80 26.27
N THR A 185 29.12 -15.61 26.10
CA THR A 185 30.55 -15.44 25.78
C THR A 185 31.30 -14.59 26.82
N ASP A 186 30.66 -14.26 27.94
CA ASP A 186 31.26 -13.39 28.95
C ASP A 186 32.15 -14.21 29.88
N ALA A 187 33.47 -14.05 29.76
CA ALA A 187 34.45 -14.77 30.57
C ALA A 187 34.38 -14.46 32.08
N THR A 188 33.60 -13.46 32.51
CA THR A 188 33.37 -13.15 33.94
C THR A 188 32.20 -13.92 34.54
N VAL A 189 31.51 -14.73 33.72
CA VAL A 189 30.38 -15.58 34.09
C VAL A 189 30.83 -17.04 34.07
N SER A 190 30.47 -17.80 35.10
CA SER A 190 30.76 -19.23 35.17
C SER A 190 30.03 -19.99 34.04
N ASP A 191 30.65 -21.03 33.49
CA ASP A 191 30.13 -21.79 32.33
C ASP A 191 28.66 -22.22 32.48
N TRP A 192 28.27 -22.66 33.69
CA TRP A 192 26.91 -23.11 33.99
C TRP A 192 25.85 -21.99 33.92
N ALA A 193 26.26 -20.73 34.09
CA ALA A 193 25.38 -19.57 34.16
C ALA A 193 25.32 -18.75 32.86
N GLN A 194 26.15 -19.10 31.86
CA GLN A 194 26.27 -18.34 30.60
C GLN A 194 24.93 -18.09 29.92
N GLY A 195 24.12 -19.14 29.74
CA GLY A 195 22.80 -19.03 29.11
C GLY A 195 21.78 -18.24 29.94
N TYR A 196 21.84 -18.34 31.27
CA TYR A 196 20.95 -17.58 32.16
C TYR A 196 21.27 -16.09 32.17
N VAL A 197 22.56 -15.72 32.20
CA VAL A 197 22.98 -14.32 32.12
C VAL A 197 22.62 -13.74 30.75
N ALA A 198 22.88 -14.47 29.66
CA ALA A 198 22.50 -14.04 28.32
C ALA A 198 20.99 -13.76 28.21
N LEU A 199 20.15 -14.66 28.73
CA LEU A 199 18.71 -14.48 28.71
C LEU A 199 18.23 -13.36 29.66
N ALA A 200 18.84 -13.19 30.83
CA ALA A 200 18.49 -12.12 31.75
C ALA A 200 18.78 -10.72 31.17
N LEU A 201 19.88 -10.58 30.40
CA LEU A 201 20.22 -9.36 29.67
C LEU A 201 19.24 -9.10 28.52
N GLU A 202 18.90 -10.14 27.75
CA GLU A 202 17.94 -10.06 26.65
C GLU A 202 16.54 -9.64 27.13
N LEU A 203 16.09 -10.22 28.25
CA LEU A 203 14.83 -9.88 28.90
C LEU A 203 14.90 -8.56 29.68
N LYS A 204 16.06 -7.88 29.67
CA LYS A 204 16.32 -6.63 30.41
C LYS A 204 16.00 -6.71 31.90
N LEU A 205 16.11 -7.90 32.48
CA LEU A 205 15.90 -8.10 33.91
C LEU A 205 17.02 -7.42 34.70
N LEU A 206 18.24 -7.52 34.19
CA LEU A 206 19.42 -6.93 34.78
C LEU A 206 20.21 -6.17 33.70
N PRO A 207 20.85 -5.04 34.04
CA PRO A 207 21.72 -4.33 33.12
C PRO A 207 23.09 -5.03 32.97
N ALA A 208 23.76 -4.80 31.85
CA ALA A 208 25.19 -5.08 31.72
C ALA A 208 26.02 -4.08 32.53
N GLY A 209 27.25 -4.45 32.89
CA GLY A 209 28.21 -3.54 33.50
C GLY A 209 28.67 -2.44 32.53
N THR A 210 29.20 -1.36 33.08
CA THR A 210 29.65 -0.17 32.33
C THR A 210 30.83 -0.44 31.38
N ASP A 211 31.56 -1.53 31.59
CA ASP A 211 32.66 -2.02 30.76
C ASP A 211 32.20 -2.99 29.65
N GLY A 212 30.88 -3.17 29.50
CA GLY A 212 30.28 -4.10 28.54
C GLY A 212 30.27 -5.57 28.99
N LYS A 213 30.76 -5.86 30.20
CA LYS A 213 30.72 -7.21 30.82
C LYS A 213 29.71 -7.25 31.95
N PHE A 214 29.16 -8.42 32.25
CA PHE A 214 28.18 -8.60 33.32
C PHE A 214 28.83 -8.70 34.71
N GLY A 215 30.02 -9.29 34.81
CA GLY A 215 30.72 -9.50 36.07
C GLY A 215 30.04 -10.56 36.94
N GLY A 216 29.63 -11.68 36.35
CA GLY A 216 28.72 -12.67 36.94
C GLY A 216 29.11 -13.20 38.33
N GLN A 217 30.41 -13.42 38.56
CA GLN A 217 30.93 -13.97 39.82
C GLN A 217 30.97 -12.96 40.98
N SER A 218 30.76 -11.66 40.73
CA SER A 218 30.67 -10.65 41.80
C SER A 218 29.37 -10.75 42.59
N ASN A 219 29.37 -10.34 43.86
CA ASN A 219 28.17 -10.31 44.68
C ASN A 219 27.16 -9.27 44.17
N ALA A 220 25.87 -9.60 44.23
CA ALA A 220 24.77 -8.73 43.86
C ALA A 220 24.38 -7.81 45.04
N THR A 221 24.14 -6.54 44.72
CA THR A 221 23.62 -5.54 45.66
C THR A 221 22.10 -5.55 45.69
N ARG A 222 21.52 -5.03 46.78
CA ARG A 222 20.06 -4.86 46.93
C ARG A 222 19.44 -4.00 45.83
N ASP A 223 20.19 -3.06 45.27
CA ASP A 223 19.84 -2.31 44.05
C ASP A 223 19.55 -3.22 42.85
N LEU A 224 20.46 -4.17 42.60
CA LEU A 224 20.32 -5.10 41.49
C LEU A 224 19.13 -6.04 41.71
N LEU A 225 18.86 -6.43 42.95
CA LEU A 225 17.64 -7.16 43.31
C LEU A 225 16.38 -6.31 43.14
N LEU A 226 16.39 -5.03 43.54
CA LEU A 226 15.25 -4.12 43.33
C LEU A 226 14.92 -3.99 41.85
N THR A 227 15.93 -3.71 41.03
CA THR A 227 15.78 -3.60 39.58
C THR A 227 15.29 -4.91 38.99
N GLY A 228 15.98 -6.02 39.25
CA GLY A 228 15.60 -7.34 38.73
C GLY A 228 14.22 -7.79 39.18
N ALA A 229 13.85 -7.51 40.42
CA ALA A 229 12.54 -7.80 40.97
C ALA A 229 11.43 -7.00 40.28
N TYR A 230 11.67 -5.71 40.04
CA TYR A 230 10.73 -4.85 39.36
C TYR A 230 10.47 -5.35 37.94
N GLU A 231 11.54 -5.55 37.18
CA GLU A 231 11.44 -6.00 35.78
C GLU A 231 10.82 -7.40 35.69
N ALA A 232 11.22 -8.33 36.56
CA ALA A 232 10.64 -9.67 36.59
C ALA A 232 9.15 -9.64 36.95
N LYS A 233 8.72 -8.80 37.90
CA LYS A 233 7.30 -8.66 38.27
C LYS A 233 6.44 -8.21 37.10
N GLN A 234 6.95 -7.31 36.26
CA GLN A 234 6.23 -6.83 35.07
C GLN A 234 6.08 -7.92 34.00
N GLN A 235 7.02 -8.86 33.96
CA GLN A 235 7.04 -9.94 32.96
C GLN A 235 6.45 -11.26 33.46
N TYR A 236 6.18 -11.37 34.77
CA TYR A 236 5.73 -12.61 35.38
C TYR A 236 4.28 -12.96 34.99
N VAL A 237 4.10 -14.18 34.50
CA VAL A 237 2.78 -14.77 34.22
C VAL A 237 2.56 -15.93 35.19
N PRO A 238 1.48 -15.92 36.00
CA PRO A 238 1.20 -17.01 36.92
C PRO A 238 1.14 -18.39 36.23
N VAL A 239 1.86 -19.34 36.81
CA VAL A 239 1.87 -20.75 36.37
C VAL A 239 0.47 -21.38 36.57
N GLY A 240 0.06 -22.26 35.65
CA GLY A 240 -1.24 -22.95 35.70
C GLY A 240 -2.10 -22.79 34.43
N LYS A 241 -3.36 -23.24 34.47
CA LYS A 241 -4.28 -23.19 33.33
C LYS A 241 -5.05 -21.85 33.23
N VAL A 242 -5.29 -21.37 32.01
CA VAL A 242 -6.16 -20.20 31.76
C VAL A 242 -7.62 -20.60 31.95
N SER A 243 -8.39 -19.82 32.71
CA SER A 243 -9.81 -20.04 32.95
C SER A 243 -10.60 -18.74 32.83
N VAL A 244 -11.81 -18.83 32.27
CA VAL A 244 -12.83 -17.80 32.35
C VAL A 244 -13.40 -17.79 33.76
N THR A 245 -13.28 -16.67 34.46
CA THR A 245 -13.71 -16.52 35.86
C THR A 245 -15.09 -15.91 35.98
N ALA A 246 -15.46 -15.01 35.06
CA ALA A 246 -16.76 -14.37 35.07
C ALA A 246 -17.14 -13.86 33.67
N ALA A 247 -18.44 -13.73 33.43
CA ALA A 247 -19.00 -12.95 32.35
C ALA A 247 -20.19 -12.16 32.89
N LYS A 248 -20.35 -10.90 32.48
CA LYS A 248 -21.50 -10.08 32.87
C LYS A 248 -21.80 -9.02 31.81
N ALA A 249 -23.09 -8.70 31.66
CA ALA A 249 -23.49 -7.50 30.94
C ALA A 249 -23.00 -6.25 31.69
N THR A 250 -22.34 -5.35 30.97
CA THR A 250 -21.83 -4.06 31.48
C THR A 250 -22.38 -2.86 30.72
N GLY A 251 -23.25 -3.11 29.73
CA GLY A 251 -23.99 -2.11 28.97
C GLY A 251 -25.01 -2.80 28.07
N VAL A 252 -25.88 -2.04 27.40
CA VAL A 252 -26.97 -2.61 26.58
C VAL A 252 -26.48 -3.39 25.35
N LYS A 253 -25.22 -3.19 24.97
CA LYS A 253 -24.51 -3.94 23.92
C LYS A 253 -23.13 -4.42 24.36
N LYS A 254 -22.82 -4.43 25.66
CA LYS A 254 -21.47 -4.75 26.16
C LYS A 254 -21.51 -5.90 27.15
N VAL A 255 -20.64 -6.88 26.94
CA VAL A 255 -20.39 -7.98 27.86
C VAL A 255 -18.92 -7.98 28.24
N THR A 256 -18.62 -7.90 29.53
CA THR A 256 -17.25 -8.05 30.04
C THR A 256 -17.02 -9.48 30.46
N VAL A 257 -15.95 -10.09 29.97
CA VAL A 257 -15.48 -11.43 30.33
C VAL A 257 -14.12 -11.30 31.04
N SER A 258 -13.98 -11.97 32.18
CA SER A 258 -12.78 -11.93 33.01
C SER A 258 -12.06 -13.28 32.99
N PHE A 259 -10.74 -13.24 33.10
CA PHE A 259 -9.85 -14.40 33.14
C PHE A 259 -9.07 -14.44 34.46
N ASN A 260 -8.64 -15.63 34.88
CA ASN A 260 -7.81 -15.79 36.08
C ASN A 260 -6.37 -15.29 35.89
N LYS A 261 -5.91 -15.17 34.64
CA LYS A 261 -4.57 -14.68 34.27
C LYS A 261 -4.56 -14.13 32.84
N PRO A 262 -3.49 -13.42 32.42
CA PRO A 262 -3.37 -12.89 31.06
C PRO A 262 -3.54 -13.98 30.01
N VAL A 263 -4.29 -13.66 28.94
CA VAL A 263 -4.58 -14.56 27.83
C VAL A 263 -3.69 -14.23 26.62
N ASP A 264 -3.27 -15.26 25.89
CA ASP A 264 -2.60 -15.12 24.59
C ASP A 264 -3.63 -14.66 23.53
N ILE A 265 -3.67 -13.36 23.28
CA ILE A 265 -4.67 -12.71 22.42
C ILE A 265 -4.53 -13.04 20.94
N GLU A 266 -3.37 -13.54 20.48
CA GLU A 266 -3.19 -13.97 19.09
C GLU A 266 -3.94 -15.28 18.80
N LYS A 267 -4.15 -16.09 19.85
CA LYS A 267 -4.79 -17.41 19.74
C LYS A 267 -6.20 -17.43 20.29
N ALA A 268 -6.47 -16.64 21.33
CA ALA A 268 -7.73 -16.69 22.05
C ALA A 268 -8.91 -16.15 21.22
N LYS A 269 -9.98 -16.94 21.20
CA LYS A 269 -11.28 -16.58 20.60
C LYS A 269 -12.36 -16.66 21.66
N VAL A 270 -13.10 -15.58 21.84
CA VAL A 270 -14.20 -15.50 22.81
C VAL A 270 -15.51 -15.32 22.06
N ALA A 271 -16.39 -16.31 22.15
CA ALA A 271 -17.70 -16.29 21.52
C ALA A 271 -18.79 -16.03 22.56
N LEU A 272 -19.84 -15.29 22.17
CA LEU A 272 -21.03 -15.05 22.98
C LEU A 272 -22.24 -15.74 22.33
N LYS A 273 -23.02 -16.45 23.13
CA LYS A 273 -24.29 -17.06 22.73
C LYS A 273 -25.43 -16.57 23.60
N LYS A 274 -26.62 -16.43 23.01
CA LYS A 274 -27.90 -16.31 23.71
C LYS A 274 -28.64 -17.64 23.57
N GLY A 275 -28.77 -18.40 24.65
CA GLY A 275 -29.19 -19.81 24.57
C GLY A 275 -28.26 -20.60 23.65
N SER A 276 -28.78 -21.10 22.52
CA SER A 276 -27.98 -21.83 21.51
C SER A 276 -27.54 -20.98 20.31
N VAL A 277 -27.96 -19.71 20.24
CA VAL A 277 -27.73 -18.83 19.07
C VAL A 277 -26.48 -17.98 19.27
N ASP A 278 -25.59 -17.95 18.27
CA ASP A 278 -24.42 -17.08 18.26
C ASP A 278 -24.81 -15.60 18.15
N VAL A 279 -24.14 -14.76 18.94
CA VAL A 279 -24.30 -13.31 18.92
C VAL A 279 -23.02 -12.71 18.34
N LYS A 280 -23.13 -11.94 17.25
CA LYS A 280 -21.97 -11.29 16.64
C LYS A 280 -21.42 -10.20 17.56
N THR A 281 -20.12 -10.24 17.79
CA THR A 281 -19.42 -9.31 18.68
C THR A 281 -18.06 -8.89 18.15
N GLU A 282 -17.66 -7.66 18.43
CA GLU A 282 -16.27 -7.21 18.37
C GLU A 282 -15.62 -7.32 19.75
N ALA A 283 -14.42 -7.89 19.81
CA ALA A 283 -13.70 -8.14 21.05
C ALA A 283 -12.58 -7.12 21.24
N LYS A 284 -12.58 -6.42 22.38
CA LYS A 284 -11.47 -5.55 22.82
C LYS A 284 -10.90 -6.07 24.13
N PHE A 285 -9.69 -6.62 24.09
CA PHE A 285 -8.98 -7.06 25.29
C PHE A 285 -8.45 -5.85 26.08
N ALA A 286 -8.42 -5.98 27.40
CA ALA A 286 -7.73 -5.03 28.26
C ALA A 286 -6.21 -5.15 28.12
N ASP A 287 -5.46 -4.09 28.45
CA ASP A 287 -4.00 -4.04 28.30
C ASP A 287 -3.29 -5.13 29.13
N ASP A 288 -3.85 -5.48 30.29
CA ASP A 288 -3.38 -6.56 31.15
C ASP A 288 -3.73 -7.97 30.64
N LYS A 289 -4.54 -8.04 29.57
CA LYS A 289 -5.06 -9.26 28.92
C LYS A 289 -5.85 -10.18 29.88
N LYS A 290 -6.29 -9.68 31.03
CA LYS A 290 -7.10 -10.43 32.02
C LYS A 290 -8.60 -10.22 31.83
N SER A 291 -9.01 -9.40 30.89
CA SER A 291 -10.40 -9.28 30.51
C SER A 291 -10.57 -8.91 29.04
N VAL A 292 -11.78 -9.16 28.52
CA VAL A 292 -12.21 -8.72 27.19
C VAL A 292 -13.61 -8.13 27.28
N VAL A 293 -13.82 -7.02 26.57
CA VAL A 293 -15.15 -6.45 26.34
C VAL A 293 -15.62 -6.90 24.97
N LEU A 294 -16.75 -7.61 24.94
CA LEU A 294 -17.45 -8.01 23.73
C LEU A 294 -18.54 -6.97 23.46
N THR A 295 -18.46 -6.30 22.31
CA THR A 295 -19.45 -5.31 21.85
C THR A 295 -20.35 -5.95 20.80
N LEU A 296 -21.64 -6.06 21.09
CA LEU A 296 -22.64 -6.62 20.19
C LEU A 296 -22.88 -5.66 19.02
N THR A 297 -22.73 -6.12 17.78
CA THR A 297 -22.81 -5.25 16.61
C THR A 297 -24.24 -5.12 16.07
N GLU A 298 -25.01 -6.21 16.08
CA GLU A 298 -26.32 -6.26 15.41
C GLU A 298 -27.51 -6.09 16.37
N VAL A 299 -27.38 -6.51 17.64
CA VAL A 299 -28.51 -6.60 18.59
C VAL A 299 -28.17 -6.01 19.96
N LYS A 300 -29.19 -5.79 20.78
CA LYS A 300 -29.05 -5.41 22.21
C LYS A 300 -29.21 -6.64 23.10
N ILE A 301 -28.65 -6.54 24.30
CA ILE A 301 -28.94 -7.49 25.38
C ILE A 301 -30.42 -7.36 25.75
N THR A 302 -31.07 -8.52 25.88
CA THR A 302 -32.49 -8.66 26.20
C THR A 302 -32.65 -9.77 27.23
N ASP A 303 -33.84 -9.93 27.79
CA ASP A 303 -34.11 -11.00 28.76
C ASP A 303 -33.73 -12.37 28.18
N GLY A 304 -32.96 -13.14 28.95
CA GLY A 304 -32.57 -14.51 28.63
C GLY A 304 -31.19 -14.90 29.17
N ASP A 305 -30.84 -16.17 28.97
CA ASP A 305 -29.55 -16.72 29.41
C ASP A 305 -28.49 -16.57 28.33
N TYR A 306 -27.33 -16.03 28.71
CA TYR A 306 -26.17 -15.86 27.86
C TYR A 306 -25.00 -16.69 28.37
N SER A 307 -24.23 -17.24 27.44
CA SER A 307 -23.01 -17.98 27.74
C SER A 307 -21.86 -17.47 26.88
N VAL A 308 -20.68 -17.36 27.48
CA VAL A 308 -19.43 -17.10 26.77
C VAL A 308 -18.56 -18.35 26.75
N ALA A 309 -17.81 -18.52 25.67
CA ALA A 309 -16.86 -19.62 25.51
C ALA A 309 -15.51 -19.09 25.01
N LEU A 310 -14.45 -19.43 25.74
CA LEU A 310 -13.05 -19.21 25.35
C LEU A 310 -12.52 -20.44 24.59
N SER A 311 -11.91 -20.20 23.44
CA SER A 311 -11.36 -21.23 22.55
C SER A 311 -10.07 -20.74 21.88
N GLY A 312 -9.42 -21.60 21.09
CA GLY A 312 -8.18 -21.29 20.36
C GLY A 312 -6.90 -21.42 21.21
N ILE A 313 -7.03 -21.63 22.52
CA ILE A 313 -5.94 -21.95 23.43
C ILE A 313 -5.73 -23.47 23.47
N ASP A 314 -4.48 -23.93 23.62
CA ASP A 314 -4.15 -25.34 23.74
C ASP A 314 -4.90 -26.01 24.91
N ALA A 315 -5.47 -27.19 24.66
CA ALA A 315 -6.33 -27.88 25.62
C ALA A 315 -5.61 -28.25 26.93
N ALA A 316 -4.30 -28.53 26.91
CA ALA A 316 -3.53 -28.81 28.12
C ALA A 316 -3.35 -27.54 28.98
N SER A 317 -3.37 -26.36 28.36
CA SER A 317 -3.25 -25.06 29.03
C SER A 317 -4.59 -24.41 29.42
N LEU A 318 -5.73 -24.99 29.00
CA LEU A 318 -7.08 -24.47 29.25
C LEU A 318 -7.75 -25.17 30.45
N GLY A 319 -8.27 -24.36 31.38
CA GLY A 319 -9.08 -24.77 32.52
C GLY A 319 -10.57 -24.57 32.22
N THR A 320 -11.29 -23.81 33.04
CA THR A 320 -12.72 -23.54 32.80
C THR A 320 -12.88 -22.63 31.58
N ALA A 321 -13.45 -23.14 30.49
CA ALA A 321 -13.56 -22.42 29.23
C ALA A 321 -14.81 -21.53 29.11
N THR A 322 -15.79 -21.69 29.99
CA THR A 322 -17.13 -21.08 29.84
C THR A 322 -17.58 -20.34 31.09
N ALA A 323 -18.32 -19.25 30.90
CA ALA A 323 -19.09 -18.59 31.95
C ALA A 323 -20.49 -18.22 31.41
N SER A 324 -21.48 -18.10 32.29
CA SER A 324 -22.84 -17.74 31.91
C SER A 324 -23.37 -16.60 32.79
N PHE A 325 -24.27 -15.80 32.24
CA PHE A 325 -24.96 -14.72 32.94
C PHE A 325 -26.38 -14.54 32.41
N LYS A 326 -27.23 -13.91 33.22
CA LYS A 326 -28.59 -13.55 32.82
C LYS A 326 -28.61 -12.14 32.23
N GLY A 327 -29.02 -12.02 30.98
CA GLY A 327 -29.27 -10.73 30.33
C GLY A 327 -30.63 -10.17 30.74
N GLU A 328 -30.72 -8.85 30.80
CA GLU A 328 -31.95 -8.11 31.11
C GLU A 328 -32.24 -7.10 30.00
N ALA A 329 -33.51 -6.90 29.68
CA ALA A 329 -33.94 -5.87 28.74
C ALA A 329 -33.59 -4.46 29.27
N GLU A 330 -33.31 -3.53 28.35
CA GLU A 330 -33.03 -2.14 28.72
C GLU A 330 -34.24 -1.50 29.42
N VAL A 331 -34.01 -0.96 30.61
CA VAL A 331 -35.02 -0.24 31.39
C VAL A 331 -34.48 1.12 31.81
N VAL A 332 -35.32 2.15 31.74
CA VAL A 332 -34.98 3.46 32.30
C VAL A 332 -34.90 3.29 33.83
N LYS A 333 -33.87 3.87 34.47
CA LYS A 333 -33.72 3.87 35.93
C LYS A 333 -33.75 5.27 36.51
N LYS A 334 -33.33 6.27 35.74
CA LYS A 334 -33.23 7.65 36.20
C LYS A 334 -33.42 8.62 35.05
N ILE A 335 -34.06 9.75 35.32
CA ILE A 335 -34.08 10.92 34.44
C ILE A 335 -33.60 12.09 35.28
N ASP A 336 -32.58 12.80 34.82
CA ASP A 336 -32.00 13.97 35.50
C ASP A 336 -31.93 15.16 34.55
N PHE A 337 -32.08 16.37 35.09
CA PHE A 337 -31.67 17.58 34.38
C PHE A 337 -30.15 17.64 34.32
N ALA A 338 -29.59 17.90 33.13
CA ALA A 338 -28.15 17.96 32.93
C ALA A 338 -27.52 19.22 33.55
N SER A 339 -28.27 20.33 33.59
CA SER A 339 -27.85 21.57 34.25
C SER A 339 -28.36 21.65 35.69
N ALA A 340 -27.47 22.02 36.60
CA ALA A 340 -27.84 22.36 37.98
C ALA A 340 -28.59 23.71 38.06
N SER A 341 -28.52 24.55 37.03
CA SER A 341 -29.13 25.89 37.02
C SER A 341 -30.65 25.82 37.17
N ASP A 342 -31.20 26.72 37.97
CA ASP A 342 -32.64 26.93 38.12
C ASP A 342 -33.15 28.01 37.16
N THR A 343 -32.35 28.46 36.19
CA THR A 343 -32.69 29.53 35.24
C THR A 343 -32.56 29.04 33.80
N ILE A 344 -33.51 29.43 32.94
CA ILE A 344 -33.48 29.20 31.48
C ILE A 344 -33.59 30.52 30.72
N ALA A 345 -32.89 30.65 29.61
CA ALA A 345 -32.84 31.89 28.85
C ALA A 345 -34.17 32.24 28.18
N GLN A 346 -34.37 33.53 27.89
CA GLN A 346 -35.51 34.05 27.14
C GLN A 346 -35.25 33.99 25.63
N THR A 347 -35.90 33.06 24.94
CA THR A 347 -35.80 32.88 23.48
C THR A 347 -36.94 31.99 22.96
N LYS A 348 -37.18 31.98 21.64
CA LYS A 348 -38.17 31.10 20.99
C LYS A 348 -37.80 29.61 21.06
N LYS A 349 -36.52 29.28 21.28
CA LYS A 349 -36.01 27.90 21.20
C LYS A 349 -35.12 27.55 22.39
N ALA A 350 -35.51 27.95 23.60
CA ALA A 350 -34.74 27.65 24.80
C ALA A 350 -34.65 26.15 24.97
N GLN A 351 -33.45 25.62 25.23
CA GLN A 351 -33.23 24.18 25.29
C GLN A 351 -32.89 23.75 26.71
N ILE A 352 -33.51 22.68 27.18
CA ILE A 352 -33.22 22.06 28.47
C ILE A 352 -32.74 20.64 28.19
N LYS A 353 -31.49 20.33 28.57
CA LYS A 353 -30.91 18.99 28.40
C LYS A 353 -31.25 18.11 29.60
N LEU A 354 -31.75 16.91 29.33
CA LEU A 354 -32.04 15.88 30.32
C LEU A 354 -31.30 14.58 29.96
N SER A 355 -30.72 13.94 30.96
CA SER A 355 -30.09 12.62 30.82
C SER A 355 -31.04 11.56 31.35
N ALA A 356 -31.52 10.69 30.46
CA ALA A 356 -32.24 9.49 30.85
C ALA A 356 -31.27 8.31 30.83
N LYS A 357 -31.07 7.67 31.97
CA LYS A 357 -30.09 6.60 32.16
C LYS A 357 -30.74 5.24 32.40
N ASN A 358 -30.12 4.20 31.87
CA ASN A 358 -30.57 2.81 32.01
C ASN A 358 -29.95 2.11 33.24
N GLN A 359 -30.16 0.79 33.37
CA GLN A 359 -29.65 0.00 34.50
C GLN A 359 -28.12 -0.12 34.56
N TYR A 360 -27.40 0.30 33.51
CA TYR A 360 -25.95 0.28 33.42
C TYR A 360 -25.34 1.68 33.53
N ASP A 361 -26.14 2.69 33.92
CA ASP A 361 -25.75 4.11 33.95
C ASP A 361 -25.39 4.70 32.57
N GLU A 362 -25.77 4.01 31.47
CA GLU A 362 -25.61 4.49 30.09
C GLU A 362 -26.85 5.30 29.65
N PRO A 363 -26.72 6.25 28.69
CA PRO A 363 -27.86 6.89 28.07
C PRO A 363 -28.83 5.87 27.45
N VAL A 364 -30.11 6.03 27.72
CA VAL A 364 -31.14 5.11 27.22
C VAL A 364 -31.23 5.20 25.71
N SER A 365 -31.41 4.06 25.04
CA SER A 365 -31.48 4.01 23.57
C SER A 365 -32.90 4.14 22.99
N LYS A 366 -33.92 4.33 23.85
CA LYS A 366 -35.32 4.61 23.48
C LYS A 366 -35.47 5.91 22.68
N SER A 367 -36.50 6.05 21.85
CA SER A 367 -36.79 7.31 21.11
C SER A 367 -37.30 8.42 22.03
N ALA A 368 -37.25 9.68 21.60
CA ALA A 368 -37.83 10.80 22.35
C ALA A 368 -39.34 10.62 22.60
N SER A 369 -40.06 9.97 21.67
CA SER A 369 -41.49 9.65 21.81
C SER A 369 -41.83 8.66 22.93
N SER A 370 -40.84 7.95 23.49
CA SER A 370 -41.03 7.15 24.71
C SER A 370 -41.15 8.01 25.97
N PHE A 371 -40.94 9.32 25.86
CA PHE A 371 -41.01 10.29 26.94
C PHE A 371 -42.07 11.34 26.64
N THR A 372 -42.71 11.86 27.68
CA THR A 372 -43.62 12.99 27.59
C THR A 372 -43.07 14.13 28.43
N ALA A 373 -42.99 15.32 27.84
CA ALA A 373 -42.67 16.55 28.54
C ALA A 373 -43.90 17.46 28.59
N VAL A 374 -44.18 18.01 29.77
CA VAL A 374 -45.26 18.97 30.00
C VAL A 374 -44.62 20.25 30.54
N VAL A 375 -44.83 21.36 29.82
CA VAL A 375 -44.37 22.69 30.21
C VAL A 375 -45.59 23.60 30.31
N SER A 376 -45.97 23.99 31.52
CA SER A 376 -47.23 24.71 31.71
C SER A 376 -47.14 26.14 31.15
N GLY A 377 -48.04 26.48 30.23
CA GLY A 377 -48.17 27.83 29.67
C GLY A 377 -47.21 28.17 28.53
N PHE A 378 -46.38 27.22 28.10
CA PHE A 378 -45.40 27.40 27.03
C PHE A 378 -45.45 26.26 26.01
N ASP A 379 -45.29 26.60 24.74
CA ASP A 379 -45.15 25.60 23.70
C ASP A 379 -43.81 24.88 23.87
N SER A 380 -43.84 23.56 23.78
CA SER A 380 -42.65 22.74 23.97
C SER A 380 -42.63 21.50 23.07
N ASN A 381 -41.43 21.03 22.76
CA ASN A 381 -41.20 19.82 22.00
C ASN A 381 -39.98 19.08 22.56
N LEU A 382 -40.03 17.75 22.59
CA LEU A 382 -38.96 16.91 23.10
C LEU A 382 -38.30 16.14 21.96
N VAL A 383 -36.99 16.32 21.81
CA VAL A 383 -36.18 15.62 20.80
C VAL A 383 -35.00 14.91 21.48
N LYS A 384 -34.21 14.16 20.70
CA LYS A 384 -32.91 13.64 21.16
C LYS A 384 -31.77 14.38 20.47
N ASP A 385 -30.69 14.62 21.21
CA ASP A 385 -29.42 15.05 20.62
C ASP A 385 -28.66 13.85 20.03
N THR A 386 -27.56 14.14 19.34
CA THR A 386 -26.67 13.14 18.73
C THR A 386 -25.97 12.23 19.76
N GLU A 387 -25.92 12.63 21.02
CA GLU A 387 -25.39 11.86 22.16
C GLU A 387 -26.47 10.96 22.82
N GLY A 388 -27.72 11.05 22.37
CA GLY A 388 -28.85 10.27 22.87
C GLY A 388 -29.53 10.85 24.12
N ASN A 389 -29.15 12.05 24.57
CA ASN A 389 -29.83 12.78 25.64
C ASN A 389 -31.13 13.39 25.13
N LEU A 390 -32.06 13.67 26.05
CA LEU A 390 -33.31 14.33 25.72
C LEU A 390 -33.10 15.85 25.74
N ILE A 391 -33.57 16.54 24.71
CA ILE A 391 -33.55 17.99 24.61
C ILE A 391 -34.98 18.50 24.54
N LEU A 392 -35.41 19.16 25.62
CA LEU A 392 -36.70 19.84 25.68
C LEU A 392 -36.53 21.25 25.13
N LYS A 393 -37.09 21.50 23.95
CA LYS A 393 -37.16 22.81 23.30
C LYS A 393 -38.43 23.52 23.79
N VAL A 394 -38.31 24.75 24.28
CA VAL A 394 -39.41 25.55 24.84
C VAL A 394 -39.38 26.95 24.22
N ASP A 395 -40.54 27.44 23.74
CA ASP A 395 -40.68 28.87 23.45
C ASP A 395 -40.87 29.61 24.77
N THR A 396 -39.80 30.24 25.27
CA THR A 396 -39.85 31.04 26.51
C THR A 396 -40.01 32.52 26.21
N LEU A 397 -39.97 32.92 24.93
CA LEU A 397 -40.17 34.30 24.52
C LEU A 397 -41.64 34.69 24.65
N ASN A 398 -42.57 33.81 24.30
CA ASN A 398 -44.01 34.06 24.41
C ASN A 398 -44.73 32.89 25.08
N ALA A 399 -45.73 33.20 25.92
CA ALA A 399 -46.64 32.18 26.43
C ALA A 399 -47.61 31.71 25.33
N VAL A 400 -48.15 30.49 25.47
CA VAL A 400 -49.09 29.91 24.51
C VAL A 400 -50.27 30.86 24.27
N GLY A 401 -50.51 31.20 23.01
CA GLY A 401 -51.60 32.10 22.60
C GLY A 401 -51.35 33.59 22.85
N SER A 402 -50.15 34.00 23.28
CA SER A 402 -49.77 35.40 23.48
C SER A 402 -48.76 35.89 22.44
N THR A 403 -48.85 37.17 22.05
CA THR A 403 -47.87 37.85 21.20
C THR A 403 -46.95 38.79 22.00
N THR A 404 -47.13 38.88 23.32
CA THR A 404 -46.31 39.73 24.19
C THR A 404 -45.12 38.95 24.72
N THR A 405 -43.93 39.55 24.62
CA THR A 405 -42.71 38.97 25.18
C THR A 405 -42.84 38.81 26.69
N THR A 406 -42.46 37.65 27.21
CA THR A 406 -42.39 37.34 28.63
C THR A 406 -41.47 38.30 29.39
N SER A 407 -41.61 38.39 30.72
CA SER A 407 -40.75 39.26 31.54
C SER A 407 -39.70 38.43 32.28
N PRO A 408 -38.39 38.58 31.95
CA PRO A 408 -37.29 38.00 32.71
C PRO A 408 -37.38 38.34 34.20
N GLY A 409 -36.93 37.43 35.05
CA GLY A 409 -36.83 37.66 36.49
C GLY A 409 -38.12 37.42 37.30
N MET A 410 -39.30 37.52 36.69
CA MET A 410 -40.59 37.28 37.36
C MET A 410 -41.33 36.03 36.88
N THR A 411 -41.09 35.59 35.64
CA THR A 411 -41.77 34.45 35.04
C THR A 411 -41.18 33.12 35.54
N MET A 412 -42.04 32.16 35.91
CA MET A 412 -41.65 30.81 36.34
C MET A 412 -42.18 29.76 35.33
N ILE A 413 -41.34 28.78 35.02
CA ILE A 413 -41.57 27.79 33.96
C ILE A 413 -41.46 26.39 34.57
N PRO A 414 -42.58 25.79 35.03
CA PRO A 414 -42.60 24.44 35.57
C PRO A 414 -42.50 23.41 34.45
N VAL A 415 -41.53 22.51 34.57
CA VAL A 415 -41.23 21.45 33.61
C VAL A 415 -41.40 20.10 34.31
N TYR A 416 -42.20 19.22 33.70
CA TYR A 416 -42.40 17.84 34.14
C TYR A 416 -42.11 16.89 32.98
N VAL A 417 -41.17 15.95 33.16
CA VAL A 417 -40.80 14.97 32.14
C VAL A 417 -40.90 13.57 32.72
N TYR A 418 -41.54 12.64 32.01
CA TYR A 418 -41.66 11.25 32.43
C TYR A 418 -41.52 10.28 31.25
N GLU A 419 -41.07 9.07 31.54
CA GLU A 419 -41.08 7.97 30.57
C GLU A 419 -42.44 7.24 30.60
N ASN A 420 -42.96 6.93 29.41
CA ASN A 420 -44.36 6.57 29.23
C ASN A 420 -44.74 5.20 29.82
N ASP A 421 -43.79 4.24 29.85
CA ASP A 421 -44.04 2.86 30.27
C ASP A 421 -43.79 2.66 31.79
N THR A 422 -42.61 3.05 32.24
CA THR A 422 -42.11 2.88 33.62
C THR A 422 -42.56 3.99 34.57
N ARG A 423 -43.06 5.11 34.03
CA ARG A 423 -43.49 6.29 34.79
C ARG A 423 -42.41 6.92 35.66
N ILE A 424 -41.13 6.61 35.41
CA ILE A 424 -40.01 7.33 36.00
C ILE A 424 -40.09 8.78 35.52
N SER A 425 -40.08 9.72 36.46
CA SER A 425 -40.32 11.12 36.17
C SER A 425 -39.33 12.03 36.89
N VAL A 426 -39.08 13.20 36.31
CA VAL A 426 -38.35 14.30 36.93
C VAL A 426 -39.14 15.59 36.74
N GLN A 427 -39.04 16.49 37.71
CA GLN A 427 -39.72 17.78 37.66
C GLN A 427 -38.82 18.90 38.19
N LYS A 428 -38.89 20.07 37.57
CA LYS A 428 -38.16 21.26 37.99
C LYS A 428 -38.88 22.51 37.53
N THR A 429 -38.88 23.55 38.36
CA THR A 429 -39.40 24.86 37.99
C THR A 429 -38.23 25.79 37.73
N PHE A 430 -38.18 26.37 36.53
CA PHE A 430 -37.13 27.29 36.12
C PHE A 430 -37.59 28.74 36.21
N LYS A 431 -36.71 29.63 36.65
CA LYS A 431 -36.84 31.08 36.52
C LYS A 431 -36.50 31.50 35.10
N LEU A 432 -37.28 32.39 34.50
CA LEU A 432 -36.93 32.97 33.21
C LEU A 432 -35.78 33.98 33.38
N GLY A 433 -34.68 33.74 32.67
CA GLY A 433 -33.51 34.59 32.58
C GLY A 433 -33.57 35.59 31.43
N THR A 434 -32.44 36.21 31.12
CA THR A 434 -32.30 37.13 29.98
C THR A 434 -32.09 36.38 28.67
N VAL A 435 -31.98 37.11 27.56
CA VAL A 435 -31.59 36.58 26.24
C VAL A 435 -30.27 35.78 26.35
N PRO A 436 -30.15 34.63 25.65
CA PRO A 436 -28.95 33.78 25.76
C PRO A 436 -27.73 34.42 25.08
N PHE A 437 -26.56 34.21 25.68
CA PHE A 437 -25.26 34.39 25.02
C PHE A 437 -24.36 33.18 25.30
N VAL A 438 -23.48 32.86 24.37
CA VAL A 438 -22.59 31.70 24.48
C VAL A 438 -21.58 31.95 25.61
N SER A 439 -21.58 31.09 26.63
CA SER A 439 -20.68 31.14 27.78
C SER A 439 -19.68 29.98 27.82
N LYS A 440 -20.04 28.85 27.19
CA LYS A 440 -19.20 27.66 27.05
C LYS A 440 -19.42 27.00 25.70
N LEU A 441 -18.35 26.41 25.17
CA LEU A 441 -18.32 25.70 23.89
C LEU A 441 -17.71 24.31 24.10
N GLU A 442 -18.25 23.30 23.42
CA GLU A 442 -17.71 21.95 23.37
C GLU A 442 -17.78 21.42 21.93
N LEU A 443 -16.77 20.67 21.50
CA LEU A 443 -16.76 19.95 20.23
C LEU A 443 -16.88 18.45 20.49
N GLY A 444 -17.73 17.78 19.68
CA GLY A 444 -17.86 16.34 19.67
C GLY A 444 -16.72 15.64 18.92
N GLU A 445 -16.78 14.31 18.88
CA GLU A 445 -15.81 13.49 18.13
C GLU A 445 -15.87 13.78 16.62
N PRO A 446 -14.72 13.78 15.91
CA PRO A 446 -14.67 14.00 14.47
C PRO A 446 -15.38 12.87 13.70
N LYS A 447 -16.26 13.25 12.77
CA LYS A 447 -16.91 12.34 11.82
C LYS A 447 -16.36 12.60 10.43
N TYR A 448 -15.67 11.61 9.86
CA TYR A 448 -15.13 11.70 8.52
C TYR A 448 -16.17 11.27 7.49
N SER A 449 -16.12 11.87 6.29
CA SER A 449 -16.94 11.43 5.15
C SER A 449 -16.49 10.10 4.54
N ASN A 450 -15.42 9.51 5.07
CA ASN A 450 -14.84 8.24 4.64
C ASN A 450 -14.60 7.30 5.84
N ASP A 451 -14.35 6.03 5.57
CA ASP A 451 -14.08 5.02 6.61
C ASP A 451 -12.63 5.04 7.12
N LYS A 452 -11.74 5.82 6.47
CA LYS A 452 -10.30 5.84 6.74
C LYS A 452 -9.92 6.68 7.96
N LYS A 453 -10.88 7.42 8.54
CA LYS A 453 -10.66 8.33 9.68
C LYS A 453 -9.56 9.36 9.44
N ALA A 454 -9.33 9.76 8.19
CA ALA A 454 -8.37 10.77 7.80
C ALA A 454 -8.82 11.44 6.48
N LEU A 455 -8.55 12.74 6.33
CA LEU A 455 -8.72 13.44 5.05
C LEU A 455 -7.53 13.14 4.14
N SER A 456 -7.75 12.44 3.05
CA SER A 456 -6.72 11.87 2.17
C SER A 456 -6.91 12.21 0.69
N SER A 457 -8.02 12.84 0.31
CA SER A 457 -8.31 13.21 -1.07
C SER A 457 -9.13 14.50 -1.13
N THR A 458 -9.00 15.21 -2.24
CA THR A 458 -9.76 16.44 -2.50
C THR A 458 -11.27 16.18 -2.41
N GLY A 459 -11.97 17.04 -1.66
CA GLY A 459 -13.41 16.95 -1.44
C GLY A 459 -13.83 16.14 -0.20
N GLU A 460 -12.91 15.40 0.43
CA GLU A 460 -13.20 14.73 1.70
C GLU A 460 -13.38 15.75 2.83
N THR A 461 -14.26 15.41 3.79
CA THR A 461 -14.66 16.32 4.87
C THR A 461 -14.63 15.64 6.24
N VAL A 462 -14.39 16.45 7.27
CA VAL A 462 -14.55 16.07 8.67
C VAL A 462 -15.52 17.03 9.33
N ILE A 463 -16.48 16.49 10.08
CA ILE A 463 -17.53 17.23 10.77
C ILE A 463 -17.37 17.01 12.28
N PHE A 464 -17.33 18.12 13.02
CA PHE A 464 -17.38 18.13 14.48
C PHE A 464 -18.74 18.67 14.92
N PRO A 465 -19.57 17.87 15.61
CA PRO A 465 -20.75 18.40 16.29
C PRO A 465 -20.32 19.52 17.27
N MET A 466 -21.04 20.65 17.29
CA MET A 466 -20.67 21.79 18.14
C MET A 466 -21.78 22.11 19.14
N ASN A 467 -21.50 21.85 20.42
CA ASN A 467 -22.41 22.13 21.53
C ASN A 467 -22.09 23.51 22.13
N GLN A 468 -23.05 24.42 22.08
CA GLN A 468 -22.96 25.75 22.70
C GLN A 468 -23.84 25.81 23.93
N TYR A 469 -23.35 26.45 25.00
CA TYR A 469 -24.10 26.62 26.23
C TYR A 469 -24.26 28.09 26.58
N ASP A 470 -25.45 28.46 27.07
CA ASP A 470 -25.79 29.80 27.52
C ASP A 470 -25.13 30.13 28.87
N GLN A 471 -25.31 31.36 29.36
CA GLN A 471 -24.80 31.82 30.66
C GLN A 471 -25.38 31.08 31.88
N TYR A 472 -26.36 30.21 31.67
CA TYR A 472 -27.00 29.38 32.68
C TYR A 472 -26.64 27.88 32.52
N GLY A 473 -25.73 27.56 31.59
CA GLY A 473 -25.26 26.20 31.33
C GLY A 473 -26.23 25.33 30.54
N ASN A 474 -27.23 25.92 29.87
CA ASN A 474 -28.18 25.20 29.02
C ASN A 474 -27.76 25.27 27.54
N PRO A 475 -28.07 24.27 26.70
CA PRO A 475 -27.73 24.33 25.28
C PRO A 475 -28.38 25.51 24.55
N VAL A 476 -27.66 26.10 23.59
CA VAL A 476 -28.13 27.20 22.74
C VAL A 476 -28.51 26.63 21.37
N ALA A 477 -29.70 26.97 20.87
CA ALA A 477 -30.12 26.59 19.52
C ALA A 477 -29.26 27.25 18.44
N TYR A 478 -29.03 26.57 17.31
CA TYR A 478 -28.22 27.10 16.19
C TYR A 478 -28.67 28.51 15.75
N ASP A 479 -29.98 28.72 15.56
CA ASP A 479 -30.53 30.01 15.12
C ASP A 479 -30.31 31.14 16.13
N ASP A 480 -30.38 30.82 17.42
CA ASP A 480 -30.18 31.80 18.50
C ASP A 480 -28.70 32.15 18.63
N ALA A 481 -27.82 31.15 18.49
CA ALA A 481 -26.38 31.37 18.43
C ALA A 481 -26.00 32.20 17.20
N LYS A 482 -26.57 31.91 16.02
CA LYS A 482 -26.25 32.65 14.78
C LYS A 482 -26.69 34.12 14.81
N ASN A 483 -27.82 34.41 15.47
CA ASN A 483 -28.42 35.74 15.52
C ASN A 483 -28.03 36.55 16.78
N SER A 484 -27.30 35.97 17.72
CA SER A 484 -26.77 36.72 18.86
C SER A 484 -25.63 37.64 18.39
N THR A 485 -25.71 38.93 18.71
CA THR A 485 -24.75 39.97 18.30
C THR A 485 -23.32 39.75 18.83
N THR A 486 -23.07 38.67 19.57
CA THR A 486 -21.80 38.30 20.20
C THR A 486 -21.21 36.97 19.68
N SER A 487 -21.82 36.30 18.71
CA SER A 487 -21.53 34.90 18.35
C SER A 487 -20.90 34.69 16.96
N ASN A 488 -19.95 35.56 16.59
CA ASN A 488 -19.13 35.31 15.39
C ASN A 488 -18.28 34.05 15.63
N VAL A 489 -18.64 32.94 14.97
CA VAL A 489 -17.87 31.70 15.02
C VAL A 489 -16.63 31.83 14.16
N ASN A 490 -15.46 31.70 14.77
CA ASN A 490 -14.17 31.70 14.07
C ASN A 490 -13.48 30.34 14.25
N VAL A 491 -12.91 29.81 13.18
CA VAL A 491 -12.30 28.48 13.14
C VAL A 491 -10.85 28.60 12.69
N MET A 492 -9.95 28.09 13.52
CA MET A 492 -8.51 28.07 13.28
C MET A 492 -8.01 26.63 13.28
N VAL A 493 -7.06 26.30 12.40
CA VAL A 493 -6.44 24.97 12.30
C VAL A 493 -4.94 25.09 12.55
N ALA A 494 -4.38 24.18 13.34
CA ALA A 494 -2.96 24.11 13.68
C ALA A 494 -2.43 22.66 13.52
N PRO A 495 -1.27 22.43 12.87
CA PRO A 495 -0.48 23.42 12.14
C PRO A 495 -1.25 24.02 10.95
N TYR A 496 -0.85 25.21 10.49
CA TYR A 496 -1.47 25.86 9.34
C TYR A 496 -1.26 25.00 8.08
N GLU A 497 -2.34 24.71 7.38
CA GLU A 497 -2.33 23.99 6.10
C GLU A 497 -3.31 24.67 5.16
N GLU A 498 -2.79 25.25 4.07
CA GLU A 498 -3.58 26.01 3.10
C GLU A 498 -4.64 25.13 2.42
N LYS A 499 -4.38 23.82 2.28
CA LYS A 499 -5.33 22.90 1.65
C LYS A 499 -6.51 22.53 2.54
N VAL A 500 -6.50 22.86 3.84
CA VAL A 500 -7.64 22.68 4.73
C VAL A 500 -8.50 23.94 4.75
N LYS A 501 -9.67 23.90 4.09
CA LYS A 501 -10.58 25.04 4.00
C LYS A 501 -11.44 25.14 5.27
N THR A 502 -11.43 26.33 5.88
CA THR A 502 -12.24 26.69 7.07
C THR A 502 -13.34 27.73 6.78
N ALA A 503 -13.41 28.28 5.57
CA ALA A 503 -14.48 29.22 5.19
C ALA A 503 -15.84 28.51 5.16
N GLU A 504 -16.88 29.15 5.72
CA GLU A 504 -18.24 28.59 5.87
C GLU A 504 -18.27 27.26 6.66
N SER A 505 -17.31 27.09 7.56
CA SER A 505 -17.18 25.88 8.36
C SER A 505 -18.30 25.69 9.37
N TYR A 506 -19.03 26.73 9.76
CA TYR A 506 -20.13 26.65 10.72
C TYR A 506 -21.51 26.74 10.03
N SER A 507 -22.28 25.66 10.09
CA SER A 507 -23.67 25.59 9.66
C SER A 507 -24.41 24.56 10.50
N ASP A 508 -25.72 24.46 10.33
CA ASP A 508 -26.51 23.27 10.65
C ASP A 508 -26.59 22.42 9.37
N PHE A 509 -25.68 21.45 9.21
CA PHE A 509 -25.51 20.68 7.97
C PHE A 509 -26.51 19.53 7.86
N ASP A 510 -27.02 19.01 8.97
CA ASP A 510 -28.00 17.92 9.00
C ASP A 510 -29.44 18.36 9.30
N ASN A 511 -29.65 19.66 9.55
CA ASN A 511 -30.93 20.29 9.90
C ASN A 511 -31.54 19.77 11.21
N ASP A 512 -30.73 19.34 12.16
CA ASP A 512 -31.17 18.91 13.50
C ASP A 512 -31.41 20.09 14.48
N GLY A 513 -31.04 21.31 14.05
CA GLY A 513 -31.15 22.55 14.81
C GLY A 513 -29.94 22.82 15.72
N PHE A 514 -28.88 22.05 15.59
CA PHE A 514 -27.56 22.25 16.20
C PHE A 514 -26.55 22.63 15.13
N GLY A 515 -25.48 23.31 15.54
CA GLY A 515 -24.44 23.70 14.59
C GLY A 515 -23.30 22.69 14.60
N GLU A 516 -22.64 22.54 13.46
CA GLU A 516 -21.43 21.74 13.33
C GLU A 516 -20.32 22.51 12.63
N ILE A 517 -19.09 22.04 12.86
CA ILE A 517 -17.89 22.54 12.22
C ILE A 517 -17.45 21.56 11.16
N LYS A 518 -17.54 21.97 9.89
CA LYS A 518 -17.11 21.20 8.73
C LYS A 518 -15.81 21.75 8.17
N LEU A 519 -14.80 20.89 8.09
CA LEU A 519 -13.54 21.17 7.41
C LEU A 519 -13.46 20.31 6.15
N SER A 520 -12.82 20.83 5.10
CA SER A 520 -12.67 20.11 3.82
C SER A 520 -11.24 20.20 3.30
N LEU A 521 -10.79 19.12 2.65
CA LEU A 521 -9.49 19.09 1.99
C LEU A 521 -9.64 19.50 0.52
N THR A 522 -8.82 20.45 0.06
CA THR A 522 -8.88 21.03 -1.29
C THR A 522 -7.76 20.57 -2.22
N GLY A 523 -6.78 19.82 -1.68
CA GLY A 523 -5.66 19.28 -2.44
C GLY A 523 -4.76 18.40 -1.58
N ASN A 524 -3.77 17.79 -2.23
CA ASN A 524 -2.77 16.99 -1.54
C ASN A 524 -1.90 17.87 -0.62
N VAL A 525 -1.57 17.36 0.56
CA VAL A 525 -0.71 18.04 1.56
C VAL A 525 0.70 17.49 1.52
N ASP A 526 1.66 18.23 2.08
CA ASP A 526 3.09 17.87 2.11
C ASP A 526 3.42 16.79 3.15
N LYS A 527 2.66 16.68 4.23
CA LYS A 527 2.87 15.70 5.31
C LYS A 527 1.53 15.21 5.86
N ALA A 528 1.42 13.92 6.11
CA ALA A 528 0.36 13.43 6.98
C ALA A 528 0.60 13.89 8.40
N GLY A 529 -0.47 14.10 9.14
CA GLY A 529 -0.37 14.43 10.54
C GLY A 529 -1.73 14.62 11.19
N ASP A 530 -1.66 14.73 12.52
CA ASP A 530 -2.79 15.17 13.32
C ASP A 530 -2.81 16.69 13.39
N TYR A 531 -3.97 17.24 13.10
CA TYR A 531 -4.29 18.65 13.13
C TYR A 531 -5.25 18.91 14.29
N THR A 532 -5.11 20.09 14.89
CA THR A 532 -6.03 20.61 15.91
C THR A 532 -6.88 21.69 15.28
N VAL A 533 -8.20 21.54 15.37
CA VAL A 533 -9.14 22.62 15.10
C VAL A 533 -9.46 23.32 16.41
N THR A 534 -9.37 24.65 16.42
CA THR A 534 -9.76 25.51 17.53
C THR A 534 -10.89 26.41 17.05
N VAL A 535 -12.01 26.36 17.75
CA VAL A 535 -13.22 27.12 17.42
C VAL A 535 -13.44 28.16 18.51
N TYR A 536 -13.77 29.38 18.10
CA TYR A 536 -14.11 30.49 18.97
C TYR A 536 -15.55 30.92 18.68
N SER A 537 -16.35 31.16 19.72
CA SER A 537 -17.67 31.76 19.64
C SER A 537 -17.81 32.75 20.79
N GLY A 538 -17.82 34.04 20.49
CA GLY A 538 -17.70 35.09 21.51
C GLY A 538 -16.37 34.98 22.27
N SER A 539 -16.43 34.86 23.60
CA SER A 539 -15.27 34.66 24.48
C SER A 539 -14.97 33.19 24.79
N SER A 540 -15.80 32.25 24.32
CA SER A 540 -15.62 30.81 24.56
C SER A 540 -14.81 30.15 23.44
N THR A 541 -14.06 29.10 23.78
CA THR A 541 -13.30 28.32 22.82
C THR A 541 -13.36 26.83 23.12
N ALA A 542 -13.24 26.01 22.08
CA ALA A 542 -13.16 24.56 22.15
C ALA A 542 -12.18 24.04 21.10
N THR A 543 -11.54 22.91 21.38
CA THR A 543 -10.58 22.28 20.48
C THR A 543 -10.96 20.84 20.15
N GLY A 544 -10.71 20.44 18.91
CA GLY A 544 -10.89 19.08 18.41
C GLY A 544 -9.67 18.64 17.61
N LYS A 545 -9.46 17.33 17.48
CA LYS A 545 -8.38 16.78 16.65
C LYS A 545 -8.94 16.07 15.43
N PHE A 546 -8.27 16.20 14.29
CA PHE A 546 -8.52 15.41 13.09
C PHE A 546 -7.21 15.07 12.40
N THR A 547 -7.23 14.05 11.55
CA THR A 547 -6.05 13.57 10.85
C THR A 547 -6.18 13.87 9.36
N VAL A 548 -5.06 14.30 8.77
CA VAL A 548 -4.91 14.46 7.31
C VAL A 548 -3.86 13.45 6.85
N GLY A 549 -4.20 12.69 5.81
CA GLY A 549 -3.33 11.71 5.16
C GLY A 549 -2.37 12.34 4.13
N SER A 550 -1.34 11.57 3.76
CA SER A 550 -0.22 11.99 2.90
C SER A 550 -0.26 11.25 1.55
N THR A 551 0.56 11.50 0.52
CA THR A 551 1.42 12.63 0.05
C THR A 551 2.08 12.11 -1.25
N LYS A 552 1.41 12.25 -2.39
CA LYS A 552 2.05 11.95 -3.68
C LYS A 552 2.78 13.19 -4.23
N LEU A 553 3.25 14.07 -3.36
CA LEU A 553 3.92 15.32 -3.72
C LEU A 553 5.42 15.20 -3.54
N ALA A 554 6.17 15.63 -4.54
CA ALA A 554 7.62 15.64 -4.49
C ALA A 554 8.11 16.67 -3.47
N THR A 555 8.96 16.26 -2.52
CA THR A 555 9.66 17.17 -1.62
C THR A 555 11.17 17.17 -1.83
N LYS A 556 11.69 16.13 -2.44
CA LYS A 556 13.09 16.02 -2.86
C LYS A 556 13.15 15.48 -4.27
N ILE A 557 14.04 16.02 -5.09
CA ILE A 557 14.26 15.60 -6.47
C ILE A 557 15.74 15.32 -6.73
N GLU A 558 16.02 14.40 -7.65
CA GLU A 558 17.36 14.02 -8.12
C GLU A 558 17.31 13.69 -9.63
N PHE A 559 18.38 13.99 -10.35
CA PHE A 559 18.54 13.50 -11.73
C PHE A 559 19.16 12.11 -11.72
N GLY A 560 18.67 11.23 -12.59
CA GLY A 560 19.32 9.96 -12.84
C GLY A 560 20.64 10.10 -13.62
N ASP A 561 21.20 8.96 -13.99
CA ASP A 561 22.42 8.88 -14.77
C ASP A 561 22.18 9.20 -16.24
N LEU A 562 23.18 9.82 -16.87
CA LEU A 562 23.19 10.09 -18.30
C LEU A 562 23.72 8.84 -19.00
N THR A 563 22.85 8.14 -19.72
CA THR A 563 23.16 6.85 -20.37
C THR A 563 23.41 6.97 -21.87
N GLU A 564 23.26 8.16 -22.43
CA GLU A 564 23.43 8.45 -23.86
C GLU A 564 24.24 9.72 -24.11
N ASP A 565 24.80 9.82 -25.32
CA ASP A 565 25.49 11.01 -25.79
C ASP A 565 24.50 12.05 -26.33
N PHE A 566 24.76 13.33 -26.05
CA PHE A 566 23.94 14.45 -26.48
C PHE A 566 24.74 15.33 -27.44
N SER A 567 24.21 15.57 -28.64
CA SER A 567 24.85 16.38 -29.67
C SER A 567 24.03 17.62 -30.00
N THR A 568 24.68 18.65 -30.55
CA THR A 568 23.98 19.84 -31.09
C THR A 568 22.92 19.41 -32.11
N GLY A 569 21.69 19.89 -31.94
CA GLY A 569 20.56 19.55 -32.80
C GLY A 569 19.88 18.23 -32.47
N ASP A 570 20.37 17.43 -31.50
CA ASP A 570 19.65 16.26 -31.03
C ASP A 570 18.29 16.72 -30.46
N THR A 571 17.24 16.00 -30.86
CA THR A 571 15.86 16.27 -30.47
C THR A 571 15.28 15.11 -29.67
N ASP A 572 14.21 15.37 -28.91
CA ASP A 572 13.46 14.36 -28.14
C ASP A 572 14.36 13.46 -27.27
N LYS A 573 15.19 14.08 -26.44
CA LYS A 573 16.09 13.39 -25.50
C LYS A 573 15.47 13.30 -24.11
N TYR A 574 15.75 12.22 -23.38
CA TYR A 574 15.06 11.92 -22.12
C TYR A 574 16.02 11.66 -20.97
N ILE A 575 15.78 12.28 -19.82
CA ILE A 575 16.59 12.15 -18.60
C ILE A 575 15.70 11.66 -17.46
N ASP A 576 16.20 10.70 -16.69
CA ASP A 576 15.47 10.20 -15.52
C ASP A 576 15.35 11.28 -14.45
N LEU A 577 14.13 11.43 -13.93
CA LEU A 577 13.82 12.21 -12.75
C LEU A 577 13.43 11.27 -11.62
N ILE A 578 14.10 11.42 -10.49
CA ILE A 578 13.81 10.68 -9.27
C ILE A 578 13.24 11.70 -8.29
N ALA A 579 12.10 11.38 -7.69
CA ALA A 579 11.48 12.24 -6.69
C ALA A 579 11.11 11.42 -5.45
N TYR A 580 11.10 12.08 -4.30
CA TYR A 580 10.72 11.49 -3.02
C TYR A 580 9.67 12.35 -2.32
N ASP A 581 8.79 11.72 -1.56
CA ASP A 581 7.86 12.39 -0.67
C ASP A 581 8.54 12.88 0.63
N ALA A 582 7.77 13.56 1.50
CA ALA A 582 8.29 14.09 2.76
C ALA A 582 8.73 13.02 3.77
N SER A 583 8.31 11.78 3.58
CA SER A 583 8.72 10.62 4.39
C SER A 583 9.99 9.95 3.85
N GLY A 584 10.49 10.40 2.69
CA GLY A 584 11.64 9.81 2.01
C GLY A 584 11.31 8.62 1.11
N ASN A 585 10.03 8.34 0.85
CA ASN A 585 9.64 7.27 -0.07
C ASN A 585 9.80 7.76 -1.52
N LYS A 586 10.35 6.90 -2.38
CA LYS A 586 10.47 7.19 -3.81
C LYS A 586 9.10 7.23 -4.47
N LEU A 587 8.80 8.32 -5.16
CA LEU A 587 7.58 8.47 -5.95
C LEU A 587 7.61 7.56 -7.19
N SER A 588 6.45 7.05 -7.56
CA SER A 588 6.28 6.31 -8.82
C SER A 588 6.32 7.27 -10.02
N LYS A 589 6.47 6.72 -11.23
CA LYS A 589 6.37 7.51 -12.48
C LYS A 589 5.03 8.21 -12.60
N ASP A 590 3.96 7.59 -12.11
CA ASP A 590 2.60 8.17 -12.11
C ASP A 590 2.51 9.35 -11.16
N ASP A 591 3.10 9.25 -9.98
CA ASP A 591 3.11 10.34 -9.01
C ASP A 591 3.93 11.52 -9.54
N ILE A 592 5.10 11.27 -10.15
CA ILE A 592 5.93 12.33 -10.75
C ILE A 592 5.21 13.05 -11.88
N ALA A 593 4.44 12.31 -12.70
CA ALA A 593 3.70 12.83 -13.84
C ALA A 593 2.33 13.44 -13.47
N SER A 594 1.92 13.42 -12.20
CA SER A 594 0.62 13.94 -11.77
C SER A 594 0.51 15.45 -12.03
N ASN A 595 -0.71 15.96 -12.20
CA ASN A 595 -0.94 17.39 -12.40
C ASN A 595 -0.32 18.27 -11.30
N GLU A 596 -0.27 17.80 -10.05
CA GLU A 596 0.34 18.56 -8.96
C GLU A 596 1.87 18.63 -9.08
N ASN A 597 2.54 17.55 -9.52
CA ASN A 597 4.00 17.54 -9.63
C ASN A 597 4.50 18.10 -10.96
N ALA A 598 3.88 17.72 -12.07
CA ALA A 598 4.28 18.07 -13.43
C ALA A 598 3.47 19.24 -14.04
N GLY A 599 2.47 19.76 -13.34
CA GLY A 599 1.56 20.81 -13.84
C GLY A 599 0.43 20.22 -14.68
N LYS A 600 -0.57 21.02 -15.04
CA LYS A 600 -1.72 20.58 -15.86
C LYS A 600 -1.42 20.54 -17.35
N ASP A 601 -0.58 21.45 -17.82
CA ASP A 601 -0.10 21.51 -19.20
C ASP A 601 1.37 21.11 -19.30
N ASP A 602 1.88 20.91 -20.50
CA ASP A 602 3.30 20.55 -20.70
C ASP A 602 4.24 21.72 -20.38
N LYS A 603 3.71 22.95 -20.26
CA LYS A 603 4.48 24.14 -19.90
C LYS A 603 4.83 24.16 -18.41
N GLY A 604 4.09 23.42 -17.57
CA GLY A 604 4.40 23.23 -16.15
C GLY A 604 4.35 24.53 -15.34
N THR A 605 3.52 25.50 -15.75
CA THR A 605 3.47 26.82 -15.08
C THR A 605 2.88 26.73 -13.67
N ASP A 606 1.99 25.77 -13.43
CA ASP A 606 1.40 25.43 -12.14
C ASP A 606 2.01 24.18 -11.50
N ALA A 607 3.10 23.66 -12.09
CA ALA A 607 3.78 22.47 -11.60
C ALA A 607 4.48 22.73 -10.27
N ARG A 608 4.56 21.71 -9.41
CA ARG A 608 5.41 21.76 -8.22
C ARG A 608 6.89 21.56 -8.54
N ILE A 609 7.20 20.74 -9.53
CA ILE A 609 8.57 20.52 -10.02
C ILE A 609 8.77 21.43 -11.24
N HIS A 610 9.51 22.52 -11.04
CA HIS A 610 9.84 23.44 -12.11
C HIS A 610 11.14 23.03 -12.79
N LEU A 611 11.14 23.09 -14.12
CA LEU A 611 12.29 22.76 -14.96
C LEU A 611 12.75 24.00 -15.70
N SER A 612 14.06 24.16 -15.82
CA SER A 612 14.66 25.16 -16.70
C SER A 612 15.97 24.64 -17.26
N GLY A 613 16.40 25.23 -18.38
CA GLY A 613 17.72 24.91 -18.90
C GLY A 613 18.26 25.95 -19.84
N SER A 614 19.56 25.88 -20.07
CA SER A 614 20.29 26.70 -21.03
C SER A 614 20.86 25.83 -22.14
N ASN A 615 21.06 26.43 -23.32
CA ASN A 615 21.46 25.71 -24.54
C ASN A 615 20.48 24.60 -24.94
N ILE A 616 19.21 24.80 -24.59
CA ILE A 616 18.06 23.95 -24.91
C ILE A 616 16.95 24.84 -25.44
N ASP A 617 16.40 24.50 -26.60
CA ASP A 617 15.33 25.26 -27.26
C ASP A 617 14.07 24.41 -27.43
N SER A 618 12.94 25.07 -27.63
CA SER A 618 11.75 24.42 -28.18
C SER A 618 11.91 24.07 -29.66
N LEU A 619 11.16 23.06 -30.11
CA LEU A 619 11.07 22.70 -31.53
C LEU A 619 10.17 23.68 -32.30
N ASP A 620 9.13 24.18 -31.63
CA ASP A 620 8.16 25.15 -32.13
C ASP A 620 7.59 26.00 -30.98
N ALA A 621 6.60 26.86 -31.27
CA ALA A 621 5.99 27.72 -30.25
C ALA A 621 5.02 26.98 -29.30
N ALA A 622 4.56 25.78 -29.68
CA ALA A 622 3.59 24.99 -28.92
C ALA A 622 4.27 24.02 -27.94
N THR A 623 5.48 23.57 -28.27
CA THR A 623 6.23 22.57 -27.52
C THR A 623 7.18 23.26 -26.53
N PRO A 624 7.15 22.95 -25.23
CA PRO A 624 8.11 23.48 -24.28
C PRO A 624 9.52 22.93 -24.57
N ALA A 625 10.54 23.76 -24.33
CA ALA A 625 11.94 23.35 -24.49
C ALA A 625 12.30 22.16 -23.58
N ILE A 626 11.71 22.11 -22.39
CA ILE A 626 11.89 21.08 -21.36
C ILE A 626 10.54 20.82 -20.68
N SER A 627 10.18 19.56 -20.46
CA SER A 627 8.95 19.18 -19.75
C SER A 627 9.08 17.82 -19.05
N ILE A 628 8.22 17.54 -18.07
CA ILE A 628 8.04 16.18 -17.54
C ILE A 628 7.05 15.46 -18.44
N VAL A 629 7.43 14.28 -18.92
CA VAL A 629 6.59 13.46 -19.78
C VAL A 629 5.44 12.88 -18.96
N LYS A 630 4.21 13.17 -19.38
CA LYS A 630 3.01 12.77 -18.63
C LYS A 630 2.43 11.41 -19.00
N SER A 631 2.80 10.86 -20.15
CA SER A 631 2.33 9.55 -20.61
C SER A 631 3.38 8.87 -21.50
N GLY A 632 3.26 7.55 -21.68
CA GLY A 632 4.13 6.79 -22.57
C GLY A 632 5.31 6.13 -21.88
N GLN A 633 6.17 5.47 -22.65
CA GLN A 633 7.33 4.74 -22.13
C GLN A 633 8.30 5.64 -21.33
N HIS A 634 8.34 6.93 -21.68
CA HIS A 634 9.16 7.94 -21.02
C HIS A 634 8.43 8.67 -19.88
N LYS A 635 7.22 8.23 -19.47
CA LYS A 635 6.47 8.86 -18.38
C LYS A 635 7.31 9.07 -17.13
N GLY A 636 7.15 10.25 -16.52
CA GLY A 636 7.89 10.67 -15.33
C GLY A 636 9.35 11.05 -15.60
N ARG A 637 9.83 10.96 -16.85
CA ARG A 637 11.17 11.44 -17.26
C ARG A 637 11.07 12.87 -17.76
N ILE A 638 12.21 13.55 -17.78
CA ILE A 638 12.33 14.89 -18.34
C ILE A 638 12.62 14.75 -19.84
N LYS A 639 11.76 15.35 -20.67
CA LYS A 639 11.98 15.53 -22.10
C LYS A 639 12.74 16.82 -22.35
N ILE A 640 13.79 16.74 -23.15
CA ILE A 640 14.52 17.85 -23.74
C ILE A 640 14.15 17.89 -25.23
N ALA A 641 13.51 18.98 -25.65
CA ALA A 641 12.99 19.09 -27.01
C ALA A 641 14.11 19.21 -28.06
N ARG A 642 15.10 20.08 -27.82
CA ARG A 642 16.28 20.22 -28.69
C ARG A 642 17.48 20.79 -27.94
N PHE A 643 18.66 20.20 -28.13
CA PHE A 643 19.93 20.83 -27.72
C PHE A 643 20.35 21.88 -28.75
N SER A 644 20.42 23.15 -28.35
CA SER A 644 20.75 24.29 -29.22
C SER A 644 22.16 24.84 -29.05
N GLY A 645 22.86 24.45 -27.99
CA GLY A 645 24.22 24.92 -27.72
C GLY A 645 25.23 24.50 -28.80
N PRO A 646 26.29 25.29 -29.00
CA PRO A 646 27.37 24.93 -29.91
C PRO A 646 28.11 23.67 -29.44
N ALA A 647 28.82 23.03 -30.36
CA ALA A 647 29.63 21.87 -30.05
C ALA A 647 30.65 22.16 -28.93
N ASP A 648 30.90 21.17 -28.08
CA ASP A 648 31.80 21.21 -26.92
C ASP A 648 31.38 22.20 -25.81
N SER A 649 30.16 22.75 -25.88
CA SER A 649 29.57 23.54 -24.79
C SER A 649 28.84 22.66 -23.77
N ILE A 650 28.33 23.29 -22.70
CA ILE A 650 27.57 22.64 -21.63
C ILE A 650 26.12 23.13 -21.69
N ALA A 651 25.16 22.21 -21.77
CA ALA A 651 23.77 22.49 -21.41
C ALA A 651 23.61 22.33 -19.88
N TYR A 652 22.97 23.29 -19.26
CA TYR A 652 22.59 23.20 -17.84
C TYR A 652 21.12 22.84 -17.77
N LEU A 653 20.82 21.73 -17.10
CA LEU A 653 19.46 21.35 -16.74
C LEU A 653 19.27 21.59 -15.25
N ASN A 654 18.29 22.42 -14.90
CA ASN A 654 17.95 22.71 -13.51
C ASN A 654 16.54 22.24 -13.23
N ALA A 655 16.34 21.63 -12.06
CA ALA A 655 15.03 21.29 -11.55
C ALA A 655 14.92 21.79 -10.11
N TYR A 656 13.80 22.40 -9.77
CA TYR A 656 13.58 22.88 -8.40
C TYR A 656 12.12 22.75 -7.95
N ILE A 657 11.96 22.63 -6.64
CA ILE A 657 10.71 22.78 -5.91
C ILE A 657 10.90 23.96 -4.97
N ALA A 658 10.07 24.99 -5.11
CA ALA A 658 10.10 26.19 -4.28
C ALA A 658 8.70 26.48 -3.75
N THR A 659 8.36 25.87 -2.61
CA THR A 659 7.12 26.12 -1.87
C THR A 659 7.43 26.65 -0.48
N ALA A 660 6.42 27.07 0.28
CA ALA A 660 6.63 27.58 1.64
C ALA A 660 7.31 26.56 2.58
N ASN A 661 7.06 25.26 2.38
CA ASN A 661 7.54 24.19 3.26
C ASN A 661 8.73 23.39 2.71
N VAL A 662 8.99 23.51 1.40
CA VAL A 662 9.97 22.68 0.69
C VAL A 662 10.82 23.55 -0.22
N ASN A 663 12.13 23.42 -0.08
CA ASN A 663 13.12 23.93 -1.02
C ASN A 663 14.04 22.77 -1.44
N SER A 664 13.96 22.36 -2.70
CA SER A 664 14.84 21.36 -3.30
C SER A 664 15.28 21.89 -4.65
N ASN A 665 16.59 21.97 -4.90
CA ASN A 665 17.13 22.47 -6.16
C ASN A 665 18.31 21.60 -6.58
N ILE A 666 18.26 21.11 -7.81
CA ILE A 666 19.28 20.27 -8.41
C ILE A 666 19.66 20.82 -9.79
N SER A 667 20.94 20.64 -10.15
CA SER A 667 21.45 21.00 -11.46
C SER A 667 22.27 19.86 -12.04
N LYS A 668 22.16 19.63 -13.35
CA LYS A 668 22.96 18.67 -14.11
C LYS A 668 23.62 19.38 -15.28
N GLN A 669 24.92 19.18 -15.42
CA GLN A 669 25.67 19.61 -16.58
C GLN A 669 25.68 18.49 -17.62
N ILE A 670 25.34 18.83 -18.86
CA ILE A 670 25.30 17.91 -19.98
C ILE A 670 26.28 18.43 -21.03
N LYS A 671 27.31 17.64 -21.34
CA LYS A 671 28.26 17.99 -22.40
C LYS A 671 27.58 17.83 -23.76
N ILE A 672 27.61 18.88 -24.58
CA ILE A 672 27.05 18.87 -25.93
C ILE A 672 28.15 18.50 -26.91
N GLY A 673 28.01 17.36 -27.57
CA GLY A 673 28.86 16.91 -28.66
C GLY A 673 28.57 17.64 -29.97
N LYS A 674 29.40 17.37 -30.98
CA LYS A 674 29.23 17.92 -32.33
C LYS A 674 27.91 17.47 -32.96
N ALA A 675 27.32 18.34 -33.77
CA ALA A 675 26.11 18.01 -34.54
C ALA A 675 26.29 16.71 -35.32
N ARG A 676 25.28 15.84 -35.29
CA ARG A 676 25.29 14.58 -36.02
C ARG A 676 25.08 14.82 -37.51
N TYR A 677 25.88 14.16 -38.32
CA TYR A 677 25.75 14.19 -39.77
C TYR A 677 25.87 12.79 -40.33
N ALA A 678 25.24 12.55 -41.49
CA ALA A 678 25.37 11.30 -42.20
C ALA A 678 26.83 11.10 -42.64
N ASP A 679 27.44 10.02 -42.18
CA ASP A 679 28.86 9.74 -42.40
C ASP A 679 29.06 8.50 -43.27
N SER A 680 28.31 7.43 -42.98
CA SER A 680 28.53 6.13 -43.61
C SER A 680 27.23 5.41 -44.00
N LEU A 681 27.37 4.44 -44.89
CA LEU A 681 26.31 3.52 -45.29
C LEU A 681 26.66 2.13 -44.77
N TYR A 682 25.73 1.49 -44.08
CA TYR A 682 25.93 0.18 -43.48
C TYR A 682 24.89 -0.82 -43.98
N ILE A 683 25.33 -1.99 -44.43
CA ILE A 683 24.43 -3.08 -44.81
C ILE A 683 24.06 -3.83 -43.55
N VAL A 684 22.84 -3.60 -43.05
CA VAL A 684 22.32 -4.16 -41.80
C VAL A 684 22.08 -5.65 -41.94
N ASP A 685 21.34 -6.06 -42.98
CA ASP A 685 21.02 -7.46 -43.25
C ASP A 685 21.60 -7.91 -44.60
N LYS A 686 22.54 -8.85 -44.52
CA LYS A 686 23.16 -9.49 -45.69
C LYS A 686 22.28 -10.66 -46.17
N ASN A 687 21.07 -10.35 -46.63
CA ASN A 687 20.17 -11.32 -47.25
C ASN A 687 20.77 -11.94 -48.53
N LYS A 688 20.06 -12.89 -49.18
CA LYS A 688 20.56 -13.72 -50.28
C LYS A 688 21.07 -12.89 -51.49
N THR A 689 22.33 -13.06 -51.87
CA THR A 689 22.97 -12.34 -53.01
C THR A 689 22.77 -13.01 -54.36
N LYS A 690 22.15 -14.19 -54.39
CA LYS A 690 21.93 -14.97 -55.61
C LYS A 690 20.48 -15.40 -55.67
N ALA A 691 19.92 -15.53 -56.87
CA ALA A 691 18.57 -16.05 -57.07
C ALA A 691 18.44 -16.84 -58.37
N VAL A 692 17.58 -17.85 -58.39
CA VAL A 692 17.05 -18.37 -59.65
C VAL A 692 15.89 -17.48 -60.13
N LEU A 693 15.46 -17.61 -61.39
CA LEU A 693 14.36 -16.79 -61.96
C LEU A 693 13.12 -16.81 -61.06
N GLY A 694 12.54 -15.63 -60.82
CA GLY A 694 11.39 -15.42 -59.94
C GLY A 694 11.71 -15.37 -58.44
N GLY A 695 12.96 -15.65 -58.04
CA GLY A 695 13.41 -15.48 -56.67
C GLY A 695 13.49 -14.00 -56.27
N LYS A 696 13.09 -13.70 -55.04
CA LYS A 696 13.17 -12.37 -54.41
C LYS A 696 14.14 -12.40 -53.24
N SER A 697 14.87 -11.31 -53.02
CA SER A 697 15.67 -11.13 -51.81
C SER A 697 15.54 -9.71 -51.30
N ASP A 698 14.99 -9.55 -50.11
CA ASP A 698 15.01 -8.30 -49.37
C ASP A 698 16.45 -7.97 -48.96
N PHE A 699 16.76 -6.75 -48.53
CA PHE A 699 18.01 -6.38 -47.83
C PHE A 699 17.86 -4.95 -47.29
N LYS A 700 18.64 -4.61 -46.26
CA LYS A 700 18.59 -3.29 -45.63
C LYS A 700 19.95 -2.61 -45.68
N ILE A 701 19.96 -1.35 -46.11
CA ILE A 701 21.09 -0.44 -46.03
C ILE A 701 20.63 0.72 -45.17
N GLU A 702 21.38 1.06 -44.12
CA GLU A 702 21.09 2.18 -43.26
C GLU A 702 22.14 3.28 -43.40
N VAL A 703 21.72 4.52 -43.26
CA VAL A 703 22.62 5.66 -43.05
C VAL A 703 23.02 5.69 -41.57
N ARG A 704 24.32 5.83 -41.30
CA ARG A 704 24.86 6.01 -39.95
C ARG A 704 25.52 7.37 -39.78
N ASP A 705 25.43 7.89 -38.57
CA ASP A 705 26.14 9.11 -38.17
C ASP A 705 27.64 8.84 -37.97
N GLN A 706 28.40 9.91 -37.71
CA GLN A 706 29.85 9.84 -37.46
C GLN A 706 30.23 9.03 -36.21
N PHE A 707 29.26 8.61 -35.40
CA PHE A 707 29.45 7.76 -34.21
C PHE A 707 29.01 6.31 -34.47
N GLY A 708 28.61 5.99 -35.70
CA GLY A 708 28.17 4.65 -36.11
C GLY A 708 26.77 4.28 -35.62
N LYS A 709 25.96 5.24 -35.18
CA LYS A 709 24.54 5.04 -34.83
C LYS A 709 23.65 5.30 -36.04
N ALA A 710 22.49 4.64 -36.13
CA ALA A 710 21.52 4.89 -37.20
C ALA A 710 21.10 6.37 -37.22
N TYR A 711 20.95 6.94 -38.41
CA TYR A 711 20.73 8.37 -38.61
C TYR A 711 19.58 8.63 -39.59
N ASP A 712 18.54 9.29 -39.09
CA ASP A 712 17.36 9.70 -39.86
C ASP A 712 17.30 11.24 -40.07
N GLY A 713 18.39 11.94 -39.74
CA GLY A 713 18.38 13.40 -39.53
C GLY A 713 17.93 14.22 -40.74
N LYS A 714 17.02 15.17 -40.51
CA LYS A 714 16.33 15.98 -41.54
C LYS A 714 16.94 17.36 -41.78
N THR A 715 17.89 17.77 -40.95
CA THR A 715 18.39 19.14 -40.86
C THR A 715 19.80 19.29 -41.41
N ALA A 716 20.05 20.43 -42.06
CA ALA A 716 21.40 20.77 -42.48
C ALA A 716 22.32 20.97 -41.26
N VAL A 717 23.57 20.53 -41.38
CA VAL A 717 24.62 20.81 -40.41
C VAL A 717 25.50 21.95 -40.92
N ILE A 718 26.11 22.72 -40.02
CA ILE A 718 27.03 23.79 -40.40
C ILE A 718 28.46 23.26 -40.36
N GLU A 719 29.17 23.39 -41.47
CA GLU A 719 30.59 23.05 -41.60
C GLU A 719 31.33 24.24 -42.21
N ASN A 720 32.34 24.76 -41.50
CA ASN A 720 33.11 25.93 -41.92
C ASN A 720 32.23 27.15 -42.31
N GLY A 721 31.11 27.34 -41.60
CA GLY A 721 30.15 28.43 -41.87
C GLY A 721 29.20 28.21 -43.03
N GLN A 722 29.25 27.04 -43.70
CA GLN A 722 28.35 26.69 -44.80
C GLN A 722 27.34 25.62 -44.38
N SER A 723 26.12 25.73 -44.90
CA SER A 723 25.07 24.72 -44.73
C SER A 723 25.40 23.46 -45.52
N VAL A 724 25.39 22.30 -44.86
CA VAL A 724 25.69 20.99 -45.42
C VAL A 724 24.47 20.09 -45.28
N THR A 725 24.04 19.48 -46.39
CA THR A 725 22.98 18.47 -46.41
C THR A 725 23.47 17.19 -47.04
N TYR A 726 22.80 16.08 -46.70
CA TYR A 726 23.13 14.76 -47.23
C TYR A 726 21.92 14.18 -47.92
N ARG A 727 22.14 13.50 -49.04
CA ARG A 727 21.10 12.76 -49.77
C ARG A 727 21.65 11.39 -50.15
N VAL A 728 20.77 10.39 -50.18
CA VAL A 728 21.10 9.07 -50.70
C VAL A 728 20.65 8.98 -52.14
N TYR A 729 21.52 8.41 -52.96
CA TYR A 729 21.28 8.11 -54.35
C TYR A 729 21.58 6.63 -54.58
N ALA A 730 20.60 5.87 -55.07
CA ALA A 730 20.79 4.47 -55.41
C ALA A 730 20.64 4.27 -56.92
N GLU A 731 21.59 3.54 -57.50
CA GLU A 731 21.65 3.21 -58.91
C GLU A 731 21.83 1.70 -59.09
N LEU A 732 20.89 1.07 -59.79
CA LEU A 732 21.01 -0.33 -60.20
C LEU A 732 21.67 -0.41 -61.58
N THR A 733 22.76 -1.17 -61.67
CA THR A 733 23.44 -1.48 -62.94
C THR A 733 23.27 -2.96 -63.26
N ASN A 734 22.64 -3.27 -64.38
CA ASN A 734 22.51 -4.63 -64.88
C ASN A 734 23.63 -4.96 -65.87
N GLU A 735 24.34 -6.06 -65.65
CA GLU A 735 25.37 -6.56 -66.56
C GLU A 735 24.74 -7.26 -67.77
N ALA A 736 25.33 -7.06 -68.95
CA ALA A 736 24.97 -7.79 -70.15
C ALA A 736 25.59 -9.20 -70.13
N ASN A 737 24.82 -10.21 -70.53
CA ASN A 737 25.35 -11.55 -70.77
C ASN A 737 26.22 -11.59 -72.06
N SER A 738 26.82 -12.74 -72.34
CA SER A 738 27.67 -12.94 -73.53
C SER A 738 26.96 -12.71 -74.88
N ALA A 739 25.63 -12.67 -74.89
CA ALA A 739 24.79 -12.37 -76.06
C ALA A 739 24.34 -10.89 -76.13
N GLY A 740 24.80 -10.04 -75.21
CA GLY A 740 24.47 -8.60 -75.16
C GLY A 740 23.13 -8.26 -74.51
N VAL A 741 22.44 -9.23 -73.89
CA VAL A 741 21.15 -9.02 -73.20
C VAL A 741 21.40 -8.67 -71.73
N LEU A 742 20.80 -7.57 -71.25
CA LEU A 742 20.93 -7.13 -69.85
C LEU A 742 20.21 -8.06 -68.89
N SER A 743 20.80 -8.33 -67.72
CA SER A 743 20.12 -9.07 -66.65
C SER A 743 18.79 -8.39 -66.30
N GLY A 744 17.73 -9.18 -66.14
CA GLY A 744 16.40 -8.63 -65.84
C GLY A 744 16.18 -8.43 -64.34
N ILE A 745 17.19 -7.92 -63.63
CA ILE A 745 17.12 -7.65 -62.20
C ILE A 745 16.47 -6.27 -61.99
N SER A 746 15.62 -6.16 -60.98
CA SER A 746 14.99 -4.91 -60.53
C SER A 746 15.07 -4.79 -59.01
N VAL A 747 14.97 -3.56 -58.48
CA VAL A 747 14.96 -3.26 -57.05
C VAL A 747 13.73 -2.42 -56.73
N VAL A 748 13.06 -2.71 -55.61
CA VAL A 748 11.93 -1.91 -55.08
C VAL A 748 12.16 -1.57 -53.61
N GLY A 749 11.72 -0.40 -53.15
CA GLY A 749 11.71 -0.04 -51.72
C GLY A 749 10.62 -0.79 -50.95
N GLN A 750 10.80 -1.00 -49.64
CA GLN A 750 9.84 -1.74 -48.82
C GLN A 750 8.62 -0.93 -48.38
N ASP A 751 8.74 0.39 -48.16
CA ASP A 751 7.61 1.30 -47.88
C ASP A 751 7.22 2.06 -49.17
N SER A 752 6.21 1.55 -49.89
CA SER A 752 5.97 1.83 -51.31
C SER A 752 5.29 3.16 -51.65
N ASN A 753 5.66 4.28 -51.01
CA ASN A 753 5.06 5.60 -51.28
C ASN A 753 5.90 6.56 -52.14
N GLU A 754 7.14 6.24 -52.51
CA GLU A 754 7.90 7.01 -53.51
C GLU A 754 8.05 6.24 -54.83
N SER A 755 7.72 6.92 -55.93
CA SER A 755 7.83 6.36 -57.28
C SER A 755 9.30 6.27 -57.70
N PHE A 756 9.75 5.05 -57.99
CA PHE A 756 10.98 4.83 -58.75
C PHE A 756 10.82 5.47 -60.14
N LEU A 757 11.56 6.53 -60.44
CA LEU A 757 11.59 7.13 -61.77
C LEU A 757 12.43 6.22 -62.68
N GLY A 758 11.75 5.42 -63.48
CA GLY A 758 12.37 4.66 -64.57
C GLY A 758 12.58 5.57 -65.77
N SER A 759 13.83 5.91 -66.09
CA SER A 759 14.19 6.37 -67.43
C SER A 759 15.57 5.86 -67.83
N GLN A 760 15.66 5.42 -69.09
CA GLN A 760 16.91 5.04 -69.74
C GLN A 760 17.71 6.32 -70.06
N LEU A 761 19.00 6.36 -69.73
CA LEU A 761 19.88 7.44 -70.16
C LEU A 761 19.91 7.51 -71.70
N PRO A 762 19.73 8.69 -72.32
CA PRO A 762 19.90 8.82 -73.77
C PRO A 762 21.36 8.51 -74.16
N GLY A 763 21.58 7.46 -74.96
CA GLY A 763 22.88 7.17 -75.57
C GLY A 763 23.74 6.07 -74.94
N THR A 764 23.29 5.40 -73.88
CA THR A 764 24.02 4.24 -73.29
C THR A 764 23.37 2.92 -73.69
N SER A 765 23.94 2.24 -74.70
CA SER A 765 23.37 1.00 -75.27
C SER A 765 23.48 -0.25 -74.36
N LYS A 766 23.87 -0.14 -73.08
CA LYS A 766 24.17 -1.32 -72.22
C LYS A 766 23.83 -1.19 -70.72
N VAL A 767 22.98 -0.24 -70.28
CA VAL A 767 22.61 -0.12 -68.85
C VAL A 767 21.16 0.37 -68.73
N SER A 768 20.36 -0.26 -67.85
CA SER A 768 19.11 0.32 -67.34
C SER A 768 19.37 0.74 -65.91
N SER A 769 19.43 2.05 -65.66
CA SER A 769 19.57 2.64 -64.34
C SER A 769 18.19 2.96 -63.78
N VAL A 770 17.90 2.54 -62.55
CA VAL A 770 16.69 2.90 -61.82
C VAL A 770 17.13 3.69 -60.59
N TYR A 771 16.55 4.87 -60.38
CA TYR A 771 17.04 5.85 -59.40
C TYR A 771 16.13 5.93 -58.18
N TYR A 772 16.70 5.77 -56.98
CA TYR A 772 16.10 6.27 -55.73
C TYR A 772 16.79 7.57 -55.35
N TYR A 773 16.01 8.62 -55.14
CA TYR A 773 16.53 9.93 -54.75
C TYR A 773 15.74 10.51 -53.59
N ASN A 774 16.36 10.56 -52.42
CA ASN A 774 15.75 11.27 -51.31
C ASN A 774 15.97 12.78 -51.49
N THR A 775 14.90 13.52 -51.77
CA THR A 775 14.96 14.97 -52.01
C THR A 775 15.07 15.82 -50.73
N LYS A 776 14.74 15.23 -49.57
CA LYS A 776 14.51 15.98 -48.32
C LYS A 776 15.59 15.79 -47.24
N GLY A 777 16.55 14.90 -47.47
CA GLY A 777 17.53 14.48 -46.47
C GLY A 777 16.94 13.59 -45.36
N ASP A 778 15.70 13.12 -45.47
CA ASP A 778 15.04 12.28 -44.47
C ASP A 778 15.30 10.80 -44.77
N PHE A 779 16.14 10.13 -43.99
CA PHE A 779 16.55 8.75 -44.30
C PHE A 779 15.61 7.66 -43.77
N SER A 780 14.54 8.02 -43.06
CA SER A 780 13.62 7.04 -42.45
C SER A 780 13.11 5.97 -43.43
N ASN A 781 12.49 6.40 -44.54
CA ASN A 781 12.00 5.48 -45.58
C ASN A 781 13.12 4.69 -46.29
N PHE A 782 14.31 5.29 -46.43
CA PHE A 782 15.46 4.59 -47.01
C PHE A 782 15.96 3.47 -46.09
N ASN A 783 15.99 3.76 -44.78
CA ASN A 783 16.40 2.84 -43.75
C ASN A 783 15.43 1.66 -43.58
N ASP A 784 14.23 1.68 -44.19
CA ASP A 784 13.32 0.52 -44.25
C ASP A 784 13.79 -0.58 -45.22
N GLY A 785 14.68 -0.26 -46.17
CA GLY A 785 15.34 -1.23 -47.04
C GLY A 785 14.67 -1.50 -48.38
N PHE A 786 15.14 -2.53 -49.07
CA PHE A 786 14.87 -2.81 -50.49
C PHE A 786 14.63 -4.30 -50.76
N THR A 787 14.11 -4.62 -51.94
CA THR A 787 13.93 -5.99 -52.45
C THR A 787 14.46 -6.13 -53.88
N PHE A 788 15.43 -7.03 -54.09
CA PHE A 788 15.82 -7.49 -55.43
C PHE A 788 14.77 -8.47 -55.99
N LYS A 789 14.43 -8.31 -57.27
CA LYS A 789 13.58 -9.23 -58.03
C LYS A 789 14.25 -9.60 -59.35
N SER A 790 14.30 -10.89 -59.67
CA SER A 790 14.72 -11.38 -61.00
C SER A 790 13.52 -11.53 -61.93
N SER A 791 13.63 -11.02 -63.16
CA SER A 791 12.62 -11.19 -64.21
C SER A 791 12.53 -12.63 -64.71
N ALA A 792 11.46 -12.96 -65.45
CA ALA A 792 11.38 -14.22 -66.16
C ALA A 792 12.30 -14.22 -67.39
N ASN A 793 13.17 -15.24 -67.49
CA ASN A 793 13.95 -15.63 -68.67
C ASN A 793 15.30 -14.93 -68.92
N VAL A 794 15.79 -14.07 -68.02
CA VAL A 794 17.13 -13.46 -68.18
C VAL A 794 17.99 -13.59 -66.92
N TYR A 795 19.10 -14.31 -67.05
CA TYR A 795 20.13 -14.50 -66.03
C TYR A 795 21.23 -13.45 -66.15
N GLY A 796 21.96 -13.23 -65.07
CA GLY A 796 23.09 -12.32 -65.03
C GLY A 796 23.19 -11.58 -63.70
N LYS A 797 24.16 -10.69 -63.60
CA LYS A 797 24.44 -9.92 -62.39
C LYS A 797 23.82 -8.53 -62.48
N GLY A 798 23.35 -8.04 -61.35
CA GLY A 798 22.91 -6.67 -61.12
C GLY A 798 23.60 -6.14 -59.88
N THR A 799 24.13 -4.94 -59.94
CA THR A 799 24.82 -4.29 -58.83
C THR A 799 24.06 -3.05 -58.46
N LEU A 800 23.52 -3.00 -57.24
CA LEU A 800 22.99 -1.76 -56.68
C LEU A 800 24.14 -0.99 -56.03
N LYS A 801 24.51 0.15 -56.61
CA LYS A 801 25.39 1.12 -55.98
C LYS A 801 24.54 2.12 -55.21
N VAL A 802 24.81 2.29 -53.93
CA VAL A 802 24.23 3.37 -53.12
C VAL A 802 25.34 4.35 -52.76
N SER A 803 25.10 5.62 -53.02
CA SER A 803 26.00 6.72 -52.73
C SER A 803 25.34 7.69 -51.78
N LEU A 804 26.03 8.00 -50.69
CA LEU A 804 25.72 9.12 -49.82
C LEU A 804 26.42 10.35 -50.41
N LEU A 805 25.62 11.33 -50.80
CA LEU A 805 26.08 12.57 -51.42
C LEU A 805 25.97 13.72 -50.42
N LYS A 806 27.07 14.44 -50.23
CA LYS A 806 27.18 15.65 -49.42
C LYS A 806 27.07 16.89 -50.29
N TYR A 807 26.16 17.79 -49.95
CA TYR A 807 25.94 19.06 -50.62
C TYR A 807 26.36 20.18 -49.69
N VAL A 808 27.18 21.12 -50.17
CA VAL A 808 27.73 22.23 -49.37
C VAL A 808 27.25 23.56 -49.95
N GLY A 809 26.83 24.48 -49.09
CA GLY A 809 26.47 25.84 -49.48
C GLY A 809 25.24 25.94 -50.40
N GLY A 810 24.33 24.96 -50.36
CA GLY A 810 23.15 24.94 -51.22
C GLY A 810 23.43 24.56 -52.69
N SER A 811 24.61 24.02 -52.99
CA SER A 811 24.94 23.46 -54.31
C SER A 811 23.90 22.43 -54.76
N ASP A 812 23.56 22.41 -56.05
CA ASP A 812 22.77 21.33 -56.68
C ASP A 812 23.61 20.11 -57.06
N VAL A 813 24.94 20.23 -56.96
CA VAL A 813 25.91 19.15 -57.23
C VAL A 813 26.40 18.58 -55.90
N GLY A 814 26.10 17.31 -55.65
CA GLY A 814 26.50 16.59 -54.45
C GLY A 814 27.82 15.86 -54.65
N LYS A 815 28.71 15.91 -53.65
CA LYS A 815 29.96 15.15 -53.62
C LYS A 815 29.73 13.80 -52.92
N GLU A 816 30.09 12.70 -53.56
CA GLU A 816 30.07 11.38 -52.93
C GLU A 816 31.01 11.34 -51.71
N VAL A 817 30.47 10.99 -50.54
CA VAL A 817 31.22 10.89 -49.28
C VAL A 817 31.28 9.46 -48.73
N ALA A 818 30.27 8.65 -49.02
CA ALA A 818 30.29 7.23 -48.78
C ALA A 818 29.60 6.52 -49.95
N THR A 819 30.06 5.32 -50.27
CA THR A 819 29.35 4.45 -51.19
C THR A 819 29.40 3.03 -50.69
N THR A 820 28.33 2.30 -50.93
CA THR A 820 28.30 0.86 -50.72
C THR A 820 27.66 0.22 -51.95
N THR A 821 28.05 -1.01 -52.23
CA THR A 821 27.48 -1.77 -53.34
C THR A 821 26.89 -3.05 -52.81
N ARG A 822 25.77 -3.44 -53.40
CA ARG A 822 25.16 -4.75 -53.17
C ARG A 822 24.98 -5.44 -54.51
N ASP A 823 25.76 -6.50 -54.68
CA ASP A 823 25.62 -7.40 -55.83
C ASP A 823 24.47 -8.38 -55.62
N PHE A 824 23.74 -8.61 -56.70
CA PHE A 824 22.73 -9.63 -56.81
C PHE A 824 22.88 -10.38 -58.14
N THR A 825 22.94 -11.70 -58.10
CA THR A 825 23.13 -12.52 -59.31
C THR A 825 21.92 -13.40 -59.55
N SER A 826 21.28 -13.24 -60.71
CA SER A 826 20.33 -14.22 -61.22
C SER A 826 21.10 -15.36 -61.91
N ILE A 827 21.05 -16.56 -61.34
CA ILE A 827 21.83 -17.72 -61.79
C ILE A 827 20.96 -18.71 -62.56
N ASP A 828 21.54 -19.32 -63.61
CA ASP A 828 20.90 -20.39 -64.36
C ASP A 828 21.06 -21.72 -63.60
N PRO A 829 19.97 -22.28 -63.05
CA PRO A 829 20.05 -23.53 -62.32
C PRO A 829 20.44 -24.70 -63.22
N LYS A 830 20.41 -24.60 -64.56
CA LYS A 830 20.90 -25.65 -65.47
C LYS A 830 22.43 -25.72 -65.51
N ILE A 831 23.11 -24.62 -65.21
CA ILE A 831 24.57 -24.48 -65.29
C ILE A 831 25.19 -24.51 -63.89
N VAL A 832 24.52 -23.90 -62.90
CA VAL A 832 24.98 -23.86 -61.51
C VAL A 832 24.32 -25.00 -60.73
N ASP A 833 25.14 -25.86 -60.13
CA ASP A 833 24.64 -26.89 -59.24
C ASP A 833 24.22 -26.29 -57.89
N LEU A 834 22.99 -26.63 -57.51
CA LEU A 834 22.37 -26.17 -56.28
C LEU A 834 22.05 -27.35 -55.38
N THR A 835 22.32 -27.18 -54.09
CA THR A 835 21.86 -28.08 -53.04
C THR A 835 20.56 -27.55 -52.48
N TYR A 836 19.57 -28.42 -52.35
CA TYR A 836 18.24 -28.05 -51.88
C TYR A 836 17.98 -28.61 -50.49
N ALA A 837 17.32 -27.83 -49.66
CA ALA A 837 16.84 -28.22 -48.36
C ALA A 837 15.40 -27.71 -48.17
N LEU A 838 14.81 -28.09 -47.04
CA LEU A 838 13.50 -27.61 -46.61
C LEU A 838 13.68 -26.84 -45.30
N ASN A 839 12.88 -25.80 -45.06
CA ASN A 839 12.71 -25.31 -43.70
C ASN A 839 11.89 -26.34 -42.92
N LYS A 840 12.55 -27.07 -42.03
CA LYS A 840 11.96 -28.17 -41.28
C LYS A 840 11.45 -27.63 -39.94
N PRO A 841 10.13 -27.48 -39.71
CA PRO A 841 9.64 -27.19 -38.37
C PRO A 841 10.05 -28.34 -37.45
N THR A 842 10.69 -28.06 -36.32
CA THR A 842 11.13 -29.09 -35.36
C THR A 842 9.99 -29.50 -34.44
N SER A 843 9.10 -28.57 -34.10
CA SER A 843 7.91 -28.83 -33.30
C SER A 843 6.70 -28.01 -33.76
N LEU A 844 5.50 -28.53 -33.50
CA LEU A 844 4.20 -27.90 -33.80
C LEU A 844 3.26 -27.99 -32.61
N PHE A 845 2.32 -27.05 -32.52
CA PHE A 845 1.19 -27.13 -31.60
C PHE A 845 0.14 -28.14 -32.09
N ALA A 846 -0.43 -28.95 -31.20
CA ALA A 846 -1.54 -29.89 -31.45
C ALA A 846 -2.86 -29.16 -31.75
N ALA A 847 -2.89 -28.40 -32.84
CA ALA A 847 -3.94 -27.45 -33.19
C ALA A 847 -5.31 -28.08 -33.47
N ILE A 848 -5.36 -29.20 -34.20
CA ILE A 848 -6.63 -29.82 -34.59
C ILE A 848 -7.31 -30.48 -33.37
N ASP A 849 -6.55 -31.13 -32.48
CA ASP A 849 -7.03 -31.75 -31.23
C ASP A 849 -7.22 -30.72 -30.09
N SER A 850 -6.99 -29.43 -30.34
CA SER A 850 -7.13 -28.36 -29.34
C SER A 850 -8.55 -27.77 -29.29
N ASP A 851 -9.04 -27.47 -28.09
CA ASP A 851 -10.27 -26.71 -27.86
C ASP A 851 -10.05 -25.18 -27.95
N LEU A 852 -8.81 -24.72 -28.15
CA LEU A 852 -8.46 -23.29 -28.22
C LEU A 852 -8.73 -22.68 -29.60
N LEU A 853 -8.90 -23.49 -30.65
CA LEU A 853 -9.09 -23.04 -32.03
C LEU A 853 -10.52 -23.28 -32.52
N ALA A 854 -11.07 -22.30 -33.24
CA ALA A 854 -12.33 -22.45 -33.96
C ALA A 854 -12.18 -23.38 -35.17
N ALA A 855 -13.30 -23.88 -35.71
CA ALA A 855 -13.28 -24.87 -36.79
C ALA A 855 -12.52 -24.39 -38.05
N ASN A 856 -12.67 -23.11 -38.42
CA ASN A 856 -11.96 -22.49 -39.55
C ASN A 856 -10.46 -22.29 -39.30
N GLN A 857 -10.01 -22.30 -38.05
CA GLN A 857 -8.60 -22.16 -37.66
C GLN A 857 -7.86 -23.50 -37.59
N LYS A 858 -8.56 -24.62 -37.82
CA LYS A 858 -7.98 -25.97 -37.84
C LYS A 858 -7.65 -26.45 -39.27
N ASP A 859 -7.97 -25.65 -40.28
CA ASP A 859 -7.69 -25.97 -41.68
C ASP A 859 -6.21 -25.72 -42.02
N ALA A 860 -5.52 -26.74 -42.52
CA ALA A 860 -4.09 -26.67 -42.82
C ALA A 860 -3.73 -25.64 -43.91
N LEU A 861 -4.67 -25.23 -44.77
CA LEU A 861 -4.41 -24.27 -45.85
C LEU A 861 -4.58 -22.82 -45.41
N THR A 862 -5.54 -22.55 -44.54
CA THR A 862 -5.92 -21.18 -44.15
C THR A 862 -5.49 -20.80 -42.74
N SER A 863 -5.13 -21.76 -41.90
CA SER A 863 -4.73 -21.48 -40.52
C SER A 863 -3.35 -20.82 -40.43
N SER A 864 -3.24 -19.80 -39.59
CA SER A 864 -1.99 -19.13 -39.27
C SER A 864 -1.07 -20.05 -38.46
N VAL A 865 -1.63 -20.98 -37.66
CA VAL A 865 -0.84 -21.97 -36.91
C VAL A 865 -0.23 -23.07 -37.78
N ALA A 866 -0.64 -23.16 -39.05
CA ALA A 866 -0.02 -24.06 -40.01
C ALA A 866 1.35 -23.52 -40.44
N ARG A 867 2.34 -24.41 -40.54
CA ARG A 867 3.70 -24.05 -40.95
C ARG A 867 3.90 -24.31 -42.42
N ASP A 868 4.44 -23.31 -43.10
CA ASP A 868 4.89 -23.47 -44.47
C ASP A 868 6.15 -24.33 -44.52
N ILE A 869 6.13 -25.32 -45.40
CA ILE A 869 7.30 -26.03 -45.91
C ILE A 869 7.67 -25.41 -47.25
N LYS A 870 8.82 -24.75 -47.27
CA LYS A 870 9.43 -24.00 -48.35
C LYS A 870 10.77 -24.66 -48.71
N VAL A 871 11.05 -24.68 -50.01
CA VAL A 871 12.35 -25.12 -50.51
C VAL A 871 13.35 -24.01 -50.33
N THR A 872 14.48 -24.31 -49.71
CA THR A 872 15.67 -23.47 -49.67
C THR A 872 16.72 -24.04 -50.61
N ALA A 873 17.55 -23.17 -51.18
CA ALA A 873 18.63 -23.57 -52.06
C ALA A 873 19.93 -22.92 -51.60
N LYS A 874 21.02 -23.66 -51.70
CA LYS A 874 22.40 -23.20 -51.57
C LYS A 874 23.16 -23.55 -52.83
N ASP A 875 24.13 -22.73 -53.21
CA ASP A 875 25.05 -23.12 -54.28
C ASP A 875 26.19 -24.02 -53.77
N SER A 876 27.11 -24.37 -54.67
CA SER A 876 28.28 -25.20 -54.35
C SER A 876 29.24 -24.58 -53.33
N SER A 877 29.17 -23.26 -53.11
CA SER A 877 29.97 -22.55 -52.10
C SER A 877 29.27 -22.52 -50.74
N GLY A 878 28.03 -23.01 -50.65
CA GLY A 878 27.20 -22.99 -49.45
C GLY A 878 26.42 -21.68 -49.25
N ASP A 879 26.50 -20.75 -50.21
CA ASP A 879 25.80 -19.47 -50.17
C ASP A 879 24.30 -19.67 -50.39
N ASP A 880 23.45 -18.97 -49.64
CA ASP A 880 22.01 -19.06 -49.81
C ASP A 880 21.55 -18.43 -51.14
N VAL A 881 20.77 -19.21 -51.90
CA VAL A 881 20.17 -18.81 -53.17
C VAL A 881 18.68 -18.58 -52.97
N ALA A 882 18.19 -17.42 -53.38
CA ALA A 882 16.78 -17.10 -53.39
C ALA A 882 16.08 -17.91 -54.50
N ILE A 883 15.03 -18.60 -54.11
CA ILE A 883 14.23 -19.44 -54.99
C ILE A 883 12.77 -19.18 -54.68
N SER A 884 11.91 -19.30 -55.68
CA SER A 884 10.47 -19.21 -55.48
C SER A 884 10.01 -20.25 -54.46
N SER A 885 9.17 -19.85 -53.50
CA SER A 885 8.77 -20.68 -52.36
C SER A 885 7.70 -21.73 -52.69
N ASP A 886 7.10 -21.63 -53.87
CA ASP A 886 5.95 -22.40 -54.38
C ASP A 886 6.37 -23.62 -55.21
N ARG A 887 7.21 -24.48 -54.61
CA ARG A 887 7.85 -25.60 -55.31
C ARG A 887 7.51 -26.98 -54.77
N VAL A 888 6.70 -27.06 -53.72
CA VAL A 888 6.26 -28.31 -53.14
C VAL A 888 5.11 -28.88 -53.96
N THR A 889 5.25 -30.12 -54.43
CA THR A 889 4.23 -30.81 -55.24
C THR A 889 3.40 -31.78 -54.40
N SER A 890 3.98 -32.36 -53.35
CA SER A 890 3.24 -33.17 -52.39
C SER A 890 3.85 -33.11 -50.99
N VAL A 891 2.98 -33.23 -49.98
CA VAL A 891 3.36 -33.43 -48.59
C VAL A 891 2.48 -34.54 -48.04
N SER A 892 3.09 -35.54 -47.40
CA SER A 892 2.40 -36.58 -46.66
C SER A 892 3.02 -36.72 -45.28
N SER A 893 2.22 -37.06 -44.27
CA SER A 893 2.70 -37.30 -42.91
C SER A 893 2.22 -38.65 -42.36
N SER A 894 2.96 -39.22 -41.42
CA SER A 894 2.46 -40.30 -40.57
C SER A 894 1.34 -39.81 -39.64
N THR A 895 0.79 -40.70 -38.81
CA THR A 895 -0.12 -40.34 -37.71
C THR A 895 0.44 -39.15 -36.90
N TYR A 896 -0.44 -38.31 -36.33
CA TYR A 896 -0.16 -37.11 -35.51
C TYR A 896 -0.05 -35.75 -36.23
N LEU A 897 -0.03 -35.71 -37.56
CA LEU A 897 -0.11 -34.46 -38.34
C LEU A 897 -1.18 -34.51 -39.42
N ALA A 898 -1.70 -33.33 -39.78
CA ALA A 898 -2.36 -33.14 -41.07
C ALA A 898 -1.42 -32.33 -41.98
N ALA A 899 -1.24 -32.83 -43.21
CA ALA A 899 -0.36 -32.23 -44.20
C ALA A 899 -1.12 -32.04 -45.51
N VAL A 900 -0.99 -30.86 -46.11
CA VAL A 900 -1.63 -30.55 -47.38
C VAL A 900 -0.63 -29.83 -48.28
N ALA A 901 -0.52 -30.29 -49.53
CA ALA A 901 0.12 -29.51 -50.58
C ALA A 901 -0.98 -28.89 -51.45
N LYS A 902 -0.89 -27.58 -51.68
CA LYS A 902 -1.74 -26.90 -52.66
C LYS A 902 -0.89 -26.52 -53.86
N GLU A 903 -1.12 -27.14 -55.00
CA GLU A 903 -0.49 -26.69 -56.25
C GLU A 903 -1.06 -25.33 -56.63
N THR A 904 -0.19 -24.33 -56.80
CA THR A 904 -0.57 -22.96 -57.15
C THR A 904 -0.12 -22.56 -58.53
N ASN A 905 0.80 -23.32 -59.14
CA ASN A 905 1.30 -23.12 -60.50
C ASN A 905 2.06 -24.37 -60.99
N THR A 906 2.66 -24.25 -62.17
CA THR A 906 3.40 -25.32 -62.85
C THR A 906 4.67 -25.80 -62.11
N ASN A 907 5.21 -25.00 -61.19
CA ASN A 907 6.37 -25.36 -60.36
C ASN A 907 5.97 -26.11 -59.08
N GLY A 908 4.68 -26.14 -58.74
CA GLY A 908 4.12 -26.70 -57.51
C GLY A 908 3.35 -25.63 -56.74
N GLY A 909 3.35 -25.74 -55.42
CA GLY A 909 2.90 -24.67 -54.56
C GLY A 909 3.51 -24.74 -53.17
N ILE A 910 2.77 -24.31 -52.17
CA ILE A 910 3.26 -24.23 -50.79
C ILE A 910 2.81 -25.50 -50.06
N GLY A 911 3.77 -26.23 -49.49
CA GLY A 911 3.45 -27.30 -48.56
C GLY A 911 3.07 -26.69 -47.22
N LYS A 912 1.95 -27.12 -46.62
CA LYS A 912 1.56 -26.68 -45.29
C LYS A 912 1.34 -27.89 -44.39
N VAL A 913 1.78 -27.75 -43.14
CA VAL A 913 1.62 -28.79 -42.10
C VAL A 913 1.08 -28.19 -40.82
N ILE A 914 0.16 -28.90 -40.19
CA ILE A 914 -0.49 -28.50 -38.95
C ILE A 914 -0.51 -29.68 -37.98
N GLY A 915 -0.32 -29.39 -36.69
CA GLY A 915 -0.38 -30.40 -35.64
C GLY A 915 -1.77 -31.01 -35.51
N TYR A 916 -1.87 -32.35 -35.55
CA TYR A 916 -3.12 -33.02 -35.21
C TYR A 916 -3.19 -33.29 -33.71
N LYS A 917 -2.37 -34.22 -33.23
CA LYS A 917 -2.36 -34.68 -31.83
C LYS A 917 -0.92 -34.80 -31.35
N ALA A 918 -0.68 -34.62 -30.04
CA ALA A 918 0.66 -34.71 -29.48
C ALA A 918 1.33 -36.08 -29.78
N GLY A 919 2.59 -36.04 -30.21
CA GLY A 919 3.33 -37.21 -30.68
C GLY A 919 4.41 -36.84 -31.70
N LYS A 920 5.14 -37.83 -32.21
CA LYS A 920 6.15 -37.64 -33.26
C LYS A 920 5.60 -38.11 -34.59
N ALA A 921 5.77 -37.31 -35.64
CA ALA A 921 5.33 -37.63 -36.98
C ALA A 921 6.46 -37.49 -38.00
N ASP A 922 6.51 -38.43 -38.93
CA ASP A 922 7.40 -38.37 -40.08
C ASP A 922 6.69 -37.66 -41.23
N ILE A 923 7.28 -36.58 -41.72
CA ILE A 923 6.80 -35.83 -42.88
C ILE A 923 7.68 -36.22 -44.06
N THR A 924 7.03 -36.59 -45.16
CA THR A 924 7.67 -36.80 -46.46
C THR A 924 7.17 -35.73 -47.43
N VAL A 925 8.11 -34.98 -48.01
CA VAL A 925 7.85 -33.86 -48.90
C VAL A 925 8.47 -34.16 -50.25
N THR A 926 7.67 -34.07 -51.32
CA THR A 926 8.18 -34.04 -52.68
C THR A 926 8.08 -32.62 -53.24
N TYR A 927 9.17 -32.12 -53.81
CA TYR A 927 9.26 -30.78 -54.36
C TYR A 927 10.07 -30.77 -55.66
N LYS A 928 9.86 -29.75 -56.49
CA LYS A 928 10.66 -29.52 -57.69
C LYS A 928 11.87 -28.65 -57.39
N ASP A 929 13.05 -29.13 -57.76
CA ASP A 929 14.27 -28.33 -57.78
C ASP A 929 14.18 -27.21 -58.85
N ALA A 930 15.13 -26.28 -58.87
CA ALA A 930 15.09 -25.17 -59.83
C ALA A 930 15.25 -25.61 -61.30
N LYS A 931 15.72 -26.83 -61.57
CA LYS A 931 15.77 -27.45 -62.91
C LYS A 931 14.43 -28.11 -63.29
N GLY A 932 13.51 -28.26 -62.35
CA GLY A 932 12.20 -28.90 -62.52
C GLY A 932 12.16 -30.38 -62.15
N ASN A 933 13.26 -30.95 -61.63
CA ASN A 933 13.30 -32.35 -61.22
C ASN A 933 12.65 -32.54 -59.86
N TYR A 934 11.99 -33.69 -59.67
CA TYR A 934 11.41 -34.06 -58.38
C TYR A 934 12.50 -34.50 -57.39
N LYS A 935 12.42 -33.99 -56.16
CA LYS A 935 13.21 -34.38 -55.01
C LYS A 935 12.26 -34.77 -53.88
N THR A 936 12.62 -35.83 -53.15
CA THR A 936 11.87 -36.26 -51.97
C THR A 936 12.75 -36.20 -50.74
N THR A 937 12.24 -35.66 -49.64
CA THR A 937 12.95 -35.56 -48.36
C THR A 937 11.99 -35.90 -47.24
N SER A 938 12.46 -36.68 -46.26
CA SER A 938 11.71 -37.00 -45.06
C SER A 938 12.40 -36.46 -43.80
N PHE A 939 11.62 -36.04 -42.81
CA PHE A 939 12.10 -35.59 -41.51
C PHE A 939 11.02 -35.76 -40.43
N ASN A 940 11.46 -35.82 -39.17
CA ASN A 940 10.56 -35.97 -38.04
C ASN A 940 10.18 -34.60 -37.44
N VAL A 941 8.94 -34.47 -36.97
CA VAL A 941 8.41 -33.31 -36.28
C VAL A 941 7.70 -33.75 -35.01
N GLU A 942 7.94 -33.03 -33.92
CA GLU A 942 7.27 -33.26 -32.64
C GLU A 942 6.05 -32.36 -32.48
N VAL A 943 4.87 -32.95 -32.37
CA VAL A 943 3.63 -32.24 -32.03
C VAL A 943 3.48 -32.24 -30.52
N LYS A 944 3.25 -31.06 -29.94
CA LYS A 944 3.13 -30.88 -28.50
C LYS A 944 1.77 -30.29 -28.11
N ALA A 945 1.35 -30.58 -26.90
CA ALA A 945 0.06 -30.15 -26.35
C ALA A 945 0.13 -28.83 -25.57
N ASP A 946 1.32 -28.26 -25.36
CA ASP A 946 1.47 -26.98 -24.68
C ASP A 946 0.94 -25.83 -25.55
N SER A 947 0.11 -24.99 -24.92
CA SER A 947 -0.51 -23.84 -25.57
C SER A 947 0.55 -22.88 -26.14
N PRO A 948 0.34 -22.34 -27.35
CA PRO A 948 1.13 -21.25 -27.88
C PRO A 948 1.22 -20.08 -26.91
N THR A 949 2.42 -19.52 -26.77
CA THR A 949 2.73 -18.34 -25.96
C THR A 949 3.65 -17.43 -26.77
N ALA A 950 3.53 -16.11 -26.57
CA ALA A 950 4.34 -15.16 -27.30
C ALA A 950 5.83 -15.30 -26.95
N ASP A 951 6.65 -15.68 -27.92
CA ASP A 951 8.12 -15.70 -27.84
C ASP A 951 8.73 -14.36 -28.24
N LYS A 952 8.16 -13.68 -29.25
CA LYS A 952 8.51 -12.29 -29.58
C LYS A 952 7.25 -11.46 -29.68
N PHE A 953 7.30 -10.23 -29.19
CA PHE A 953 6.22 -9.27 -29.29
C PHE A 953 6.81 -7.90 -29.61
N THR A 954 6.44 -7.36 -30.77
CA THR A 954 7.03 -6.14 -31.32
C THR A 954 5.93 -5.19 -31.78
N GLY A 955 6.21 -3.89 -31.74
CA GLY A 955 5.41 -2.84 -32.34
C GLY A 955 6.18 -1.53 -32.40
N LYS A 956 5.60 -0.53 -33.05
CA LYS A 956 6.16 0.82 -33.17
C LYS A 956 6.08 1.57 -31.85
N GLU A 957 7.11 2.35 -31.56
CA GLU A 957 7.16 3.17 -30.34
C GLU A 957 6.27 4.43 -30.42
N LYS A 958 6.08 4.95 -31.64
CA LYS A 958 5.36 6.21 -31.89
C LYS A 958 4.51 6.13 -33.15
N TYR A 959 3.34 6.77 -33.12
CA TYR A 959 2.49 7.00 -34.29
C TYR A 959 2.08 8.48 -34.37
N GLU A 960 2.41 9.15 -35.48
CA GLU A 960 2.23 10.60 -35.67
C GLU A 960 1.46 10.98 -36.95
N LYS A 961 0.85 10.02 -37.65
CA LYS A 961 0.16 10.31 -38.91
C LYS A 961 -1.24 10.88 -38.64
N ALA A 962 -1.66 11.83 -39.49
CA ALA A 962 -3.01 12.39 -39.44
C ALA A 962 -4.07 11.32 -39.76
N GLY A 963 -5.13 11.26 -38.93
CA GLY A 963 -6.30 10.42 -39.16
C GLY A 963 -6.53 9.37 -38.07
N HIS A 964 -7.81 9.06 -37.84
CA HIS A 964 -8.24 8.07 -36.86
C HIS A 964 -8.15 6.64 -37.44
N LEU A 965 -7.57 5.72 -36.66
CA LEU A 965 -7.64 4.29 -36.91
C LEU A 965 -8.58 3.66 -35.87
N ASP A 966 -9.37 2.68 -36.29
CA ASP A 966 -10.39 2.10 -35.42
C ASP A 966 -9.85 1.05 -34.44
N LEU A 967 -8.61 0.59 -34.63
CA LEU A 967 -8.01 -0.53 -33.89
C LEU A 967 -6.61 -0.18 -33.39
N ALA A 968 -6.36 -0.44 -32.10
CA ALA A 968 -5.10 -0.16 -31.43
C ALA A 968 -3.90 -0.84 -32.11
N TRP A 969 -4.02 -2.10 -32.53
CA TRP A 969 -2.92 -2.79 -33.20
C TRP A 969 -2.49 -2.14 -34.52
N LYS A 970 -3.34 -1.33 -35.19
CA LYS A 970 -2.96 -0.58 -36.40
C LYS A 970 -2.06 0.62 -36.07
N TYR A 971 -2.32 1.28 -34.94
CA TYR A 971 -1.43 2.33 -34.43
C TYR A 971 -0.07 1.76 -34.05
N MET A 972 -0.10 0.59 -33.43
CA MET A 972 1.05 -0.05 -32.80
C MET A 972 1.86 -0.91 -33.77
N ASP A 973 1.34 -1.27 -34.95
CA ASP A 973 1.97 -2.20 -35.91
C ASP A 973 2.40 -3.52 -35.23
N LEU A 974 1.46 -4.11 -34.47
CA LEU A 974 1.77 -5.23 -33.60
C LEU A 974 2.05 -6.51 -34.37
N LYS A 975 3.10 -7.21 -33.94
CA LYS A 975 3.48 -8.52 -34.44
C LYS A 975 3.89 -9.43 -33.30
N ILE A 976 3.31 -10.63 -33.26
CA ILE A 976 3.62 -11.68 -32.29
C ILE A 976 4.24 -12.86 -33.02
N VAL A 977 5.32 -13.41 -32.48
CA VAL A 977 5.84 -14.71 -32.88
C VAL A 977 5.74 -15.64 -31.69
N ASP A 978 5.13 -16.82 -31.84
CA ASP A 978 5.04 -17.81 -30.76
C ASP A 978 6.28 -18.72 -30.66
N GLN A 979 6.32 -19.59 -29.65
CA GLN A 979 7.45 -20.52 -29.43
C GLN A 979 7.61 -21.57 -30.55
N TYR A 980 6.60 -21.76 -31.41
CA TYR A 980 6.66 -22.63 -32.59
C TYR A 980 7.07 -21.85 -33.86
N GLY A 981 7.33 -20.56 -33.71
CA GLY A 981 7.73 -19.64 -34.75
C GLY A 981 6.58 -19.18 -35.65
N VAL A 982 5.31 -19.42 -35.27
CA VAL A 982 4.13 -18.88 -35.96
C VAL A 982 4.08 -17.39 -35.72
N GLU A 983 3.84 -16.64 -36.78
CA GLU A 983 3.69 -15.19 -36.74
C GLU A 983 2.20 -14.85 -36.83
N TYR A 984 1.77 -13.92 -35.97
CA TYR A 984 0.42 -13.37 -35.95
C TYR A 984 0.53 -11.85 -36.07
N ASN A 985 -0.22 -11.26 -37.01
CA ASN A 985 -0.27 -9.82 -37.20
C ASN A 985 -1.68 -9.36 -37.62
N GLU A 986 -1.88 -8.05 -37.61
CA GLU A 986 -3.15 -7.43 -38.02
C GLU A 986 -4.40 -8.05 -37.37
N ALA A 987 -5.38 -8.48 -38.17
CA ALA A 987 -6.63 -9.07 -37.70
C ALA A 987 -6.43 -10.41 -36.98
N GLU A 988 -5.34 -11.13 -37.27
CA GLU A 988 -5.05 -12.44 -36.66
C GLU A 988 -4.86 -12.34 -35.14
N LEU A 989 -4.44 -11.17 -34.65
CA LEU A 989 -4.28 -10.91 -33.20
C LEU A 989 -5.60 -11.08 -32.45
N ASN A 990 -6.72 -10.70 -33.09
CA ASN A 990 -8.06 -10.84 -32.53
C ASN A 990 -8.65 -12.23 -32.86
N ASP A 991 -8.43 -12.73 -34.08
CA ASP A 991 -8.95 -14.04 -34.48
C ASP A 991 -8.39 -15.16 -33.59
N TYR A 992 -7.11 -15.08 -33.23
CA TYR A 992 -6.44 -16.06 -32.36
C TYR A 992 -6.34 -15.61 -30.88
N ASP A 993 -7.26 -14.76 -30.39
CA ASP A 993 -7.23 -14.25 -29.01
C ASP A 993 -7.19 -15.37 -27.95
N LYS A 994 -7.83 -16.52 -28.18
CA LYS A 994 -7.77 -17.66 -27.25
C LYS A 994 -6.35 -18.21 -27.05
N LEU A 995 -5.46 -18.05 -28.04
CA LEU A 995 -4.05 -18.41 -27.95
C LEU A 995 -3.22 -17.26 -27.38
N LEU A 996 -3.36 -16.07 -27.96
CA LEU A 996 -2.45 -14.95 -27.72
C LEU A 996 -2.82 -14.12 -26.49
N GLN A 997 -4.11 -14.04 -26.19
CA GLN A 997 -4.73 -13.30 -25.08
C GLN A 997 -4.20 -11.87 -24.98
N VAL A 998 -4.19 -11.16 -26.11
CA VAL A 998 -3.70 -9.78 -26.16
C VAL A 998 -4.72 -8.87 -25.49
N ARG A 999 -4.28 -8.09 -24.51
CA ARG A 999 -5.11 -7.11 -23.82
C ARG A 999 -4.57 -5.72 -24.06
N TYR A 1000 -5.48 -4.84 -24.44
CA TYR A 1000 -5.21 -3.44 -24.72
C TYR A 1000 -5.63 -2.59 -23.55
N THR A 1001 -4.75 -1.69 -23.16
CA THR A 1001 -5.02 -0.64 -22.20
C THR A 1001 -4.57 0.68 -22.78
N VAL A 1002 -5.20 1.77 -22.35
CA VAL A 1002 -4.84 3.11 -22.78
C VAL A 1002 -4.54 3.96 -21.57
N GLU A 1003 -3.53 4.80 -21.72
CA GLU A 1003 -3.20 5.83 -20.79
C GLU A 1003 -3.38 7.19 -21.46
N ALA A 1004 -4.32 7.98 -20.95
CA ALA A 1004 -4.67 9.29 -21.48
C ALA A 1004 -4.23 10.39 -20.48
N PRO A 1005 -3.90 11.61 -20.96
CA PRO A 1005 -3.66 12.76 -20.10
C PRO A 1005 -4.80 13.01 -19.10
N GLU A 1006 -4.46 13.47 -17.90
CA GLU A 1006 -5.43 13.74 -16.84
C GLU A 1006 -6.52 14.72 -17.30
N GLY A 1007 -7.79 14.38 -17.09
CA GLY A 1007 -8.94 15.16 -17.57
C GLY A 1007 -9.39 14.85 -19.01
N THR A 1008 -8.67 13.98 -19.74
CA THR A 1008 -9.10 13.45 -21.04
C THR A 1008 -9.48 11.98 -20.93
N LYS A 1009 -10.17 11.44 -21.93
CA LYS A 1009 -10.59 10.04 -21.98
C LYS A 1009 -10.28 9.44 -23.33
N VAL A 1010 -9.88 8.17 -23.34
CA VAL A 1010 -9.90 7.29 -24.52
C VAL A 1010 -10.70 6.05 -24.16
N GLU A 1011 -11.71 5.72 -24.95
CA GLU A 1011 -12.52 4.54 -24.73
C GLU A 1011 -12.05 3.43 -25.66
N ILE A 1012 -11.46 2.38 -25.08
CA ILE A 1012 -10.91 1.23 -25.81
C ILE A 1012 -11.52 -0.06 -25.30
N ASN A 1013 -11.86 -0.95 -26.22
CA ASN A 1013 -12.21 -2.33 -25.90
C ASN A 1013 -10.93 -3.12 -25.59
N SER A 1014 -10.79 -3.57 -24.35
CA SER A 1014 -9.56 -4.19 -23.87
C SER A 1014 -9.22 -5.53 -24.53
N GLN A 1015 -10.17 -6.20 -25.18
CA GLN A 1015 -9.93 -7.48 -25.86
C GLN A 1015 -9.62 -7.29 -27.34
N THR A 1016 -10.42 -6.48 -28.05
CA THR A 1016 -10.31 -6.31 -29.51
C THR A 1016 -9.39 -5.16 -29.92
N GLY A 1017 -9.08 -4.26 -28.98
CA GLY A 1017 -8.35 -3.02 -29.26
C GLY A 1017 -9.17 -1.97 -30.00
N ALA A 1018 -10.49 -2.16 -30.14
CA ALA A 1018 -11.37 -1.19 -30.82
C ALA A 1018 -11.45 0.13 -30.03
N ILE A 1019 -11.24 1.26 -30.71
CA ILE A 1019 -11.28 2.60 -30.12
C ILE A 1019 -12.60 3.28 -30.51
N ASP A 1020 -13.37 3.72 -29.52
CA ASP A 1020 -14.59 4.49 -29.74
C ASP A 1020 -14.26 5.99 -29.77
N TRP A 1021 -14.13 6.51 -30.99
CA TRP A 1021 -13.82 7.91 -31.23
C TRP A 1021 -14.95 8.87 -30.85
N THR A 1022 -16.19 8.39 -30.70
CA THR A 1022 -17.31 9.26 -30.27
C THR A 1022 -17.25 9.60 -28.78
N LYS A 1023 -16.47 8.84 -28.00
CA LYS A 1023 -16.31 9.01 -26.55
C LYS A 1023 -14.88 9.37 -26.13
N THR A 1024 -13.99 9.54 -27.11
CA THR A 1024 -12.58 9.86 -26.90
C THR A 1024 -12.37 11.37 -27.03
N THR A 1025 -11.78 11.98 -25.99
CA THR A 1025 -11.50 13.43 -25.93
C THR A 1025 -10.00 13.76 -25.96
N ALA A 1026 -9.14 12.74 -25.86
CA ALA A 1026 -7.69 12.92 -25.89
C ALA A 1026 -7.17 13.07 -27.33
N THR A 1027 -6.31 14.06 -27.57
CA THR A 1027 -5.59 14.25 -28.85
C THR A 1027 -4.24 13.53 -28.87
N SER A 1028 -3.71 13.16 -27.70
CA SER A 1028 -2.57 12.25 -27.54
C SER A 1028 -2.81 11.27 -26.40
N PHE A 1029 -2.30 10.05 -26.55
CA PHE A 1029 -2.43 8.99 -25.55
C PHE A 1029 -1.42 7.87 -25.80
N THR A 1030 -1.21 7.01 -24.81
CA THR A 1030 -0.36 5.82 -24.95
C THR A 1030 -1.22 4.57 -25.02
N LEU A 1031 -1.05 3.82 -26.10
CA LEU A 1031 -1.57 2.47 -26.21
C LEU A 1031 -0.57 1.49 -25.61
N LYS A 1032 -1.08 0.55 -24.83
CA LYS A 1032 -0.33 -0.55 -24.26
C LYS A 1032 -1.03 -1.84 -24.62
N ALA A 1033 -0.28 -2.78 -25.17
CA ALA A 1033 -0.74 -4.13 -25.46
C ALA A 1033 0.08 -5.12 -24.62
N THR A 1034 -0.59 -6.08 -24.01
CA THR A 1034 0.03 -7.10 -23.17
C THR A 1034 -0.49 -8.48 -23.57
N THR A 1035 0.42 -9.43 -23.73
CA THR A 1035 0.10 -10.84 -24.08
C THR A 1035 -0.26 -11.66 -22.84
N GLY A 1036 -0.88 -12.83 -23.01
CA GLY A 1036 -1.27 -13.69 -21.88
C GLY A 1036 -0.11 -14.16 -20.98
N ASN A 1037 1.13 -14.17 -21.49
CA ASN A 1037 2.34 -14.47 -20.72
C ASN A 1037 3.11 -13.21 -20.26
N GLY A 1038 2.50 -12.02 -20.34
CA GLY A 1038 3.00 -10.78 -19.74
C GLY A 1038 3.99 -9.99 -20.57
N LYS A 1039 4.28 -10.35 -21.83
CA LYS A 1039 5.08 -9.49 -22.72
C LYS A 1039 4.28 -8.27 -23.13
N GLU A 1040 4.95 -7.12 -23.20
CA GLU A 1040 4.32 -5.82 -23.37
C GLU A 1040 4.97 -5.00 -24.49
N VAL A 1041 4.13 -4.29 -25.24
CA VAL A 1041 4.52 -3.26 -26.20
C VAL A 1041 3.71 -2.00 -25.88
N THR A 1042 4.36 -0.84 -25.97
CA THR A 1042 3.70 0.46 -25.82
C THR A 1042 3.95 1.32 -27.05
N THR A 1043 2.95 2.12 -27.42
CA THR A 1043 3.01 3.05 -28.55
C THR A 1043 2.38 4.36 -28.14
N TYR A 1044 3.14 5.45 -28.27
CA TYR A 1044 2.61 6.79 -28.08
C TYR A 1044 1.94 7.29 -29.35
N VAL A 1045 0.66 7.65 -29.24
CA VAL A 1045 -0.16 8.15 -30.34
C VAL A 1045 -0.33 9.65 -30.17
N THR A 1046 0.09 10.41 -31.17
CA THR A 1046 -0.19 11.84 -31.28
C THR A 1046 -0.97 12.08 -32.56
N ASN A 1047 -2.23 12.47 -32.40
CA ASN A 1047 -3.05 12.90 -33.53
C ASN A 1047 -2.96 14.43 -33.58
N GLN A 1048 -2.41 14.97 -34.68
CA GLN A 1048 -2.45 16.42 -34.95
C GLN A 1048 -3.77 16.81 -35.61
#